data_AF-A0A1E3HKZ8-F1
#
_entry.id   AF-A0A1E3HKZ8-F1
#
_cell.length_a   1.000
_cell.length_b   1.000
_cell.length_c   1.000
_cell.angle_alpha   90.00
_cell.angle_beta   90.00
_cell.angle_gamma   90.00
#
_symmetry.space_group_name_H-M   'P 1'
#
loop_
_entity.id
_entity.type
_entity.pdbx_description
1 polymer ?
#
loop_
_entity_poly.entity_id
_entity_poly.type
_entity_poly.pdbx_seq_one_letter_code
_entity_poly.pdbx_strand_id
1 'polypeptide(L)'
;MSKPVPLSSQLPGLLEKMKNVDPDYRVMALVDLKKELEKNFAANAVTSNRRTDPHFTDDYTEGQLVDMVLKLLADSNQEVKSNAVTNIALVVKKARPTSLSKIISSLLEDVVSGNEERRDTSTLALKSVVLEMPSSGSQVSADLERISSRVLELFNTTDLHPQIASELLQTLTDLFTRFSANVSTSTTVSNSSLSALIKILSTARPAIRKRAIPTLASLVAASPALFNDTLQKEITAGVSQSGDSGRVWLGVVASLAKGRIVGNVGKLAAEKKLAEIILQQTKNPEDVETVEAALTALEALVLRCPTEMGVYISAITQKSLSLLRYDPNYVDNGDDDDVDMASDGEEDEEDDEYEGADYSDDDDDSWKIRRSAARLLLAIISTRPDLLSEIYGSSAPVLISRFSEREESVRLEVLAAFEVLLKQTTAVRKSDIVTGSRSKRKRSEGMDEDYASDDGPIPALRSLLPQLSKATLTQLSSKSVPTRQQCFVLLRQMVQALEGGLADSVDPICTAAASALRTVDSATSSSLAIATLSFLAVFFDNHPARVFAAHLKDLVPAIVRCQRDKLQRISFEAFDTASALANSARPLGSTASIAPELENAVRQIFEATIDILGDNTVDGDVREKALSTLGNVLIHTGDLFTSVYSECLDLISKRLAVESSAPTAISVIGQVASSPLVKGPEFENWLSETLPQVVVALRRAKKGASKNTEFACLASILERIGSSLPEDTAEGIIVELGPLIDTPTALQTAALILTQQPASRSAVDTQLYPKVLAVLKSSINPHLVESLVSFFSAYAVALDGSSRQATKAIQQLIGNLNGEKGLPDATHGGTAAWATTAKGVGAIVKNVPAAAAESLQSFEQVVQSGTANEADAYLALLCVGEIGRITNLSSRQDLFVKILSYFQSESEEVRSASAFAAGNLAVGTPDVFLPIIISKVESAEKESERLLLLHAVKEVILHSSSAQLEAIADRLWKPLFATPTSVANNAETVGDDGIRNVTAACIGKLTITAPTKFLPQLQQLLQSSPANRALVAAAVRYTFIDTSNGYDELISPIIVDFLSLMKDENLIVRRLSLASFNAAIQNKPHLIVDKLDALQPLLYGETFVRKELQREVIMGPWKVIEDDGLENRKTAFETMYTLLGTCFSKIDLPTFTDRVLASLSDVNEVKVLGLMLLLRLGQTSPEVVQPRLDEVVGEFQVMMKDVEVKDDTVKQDLERKAEMQRSTLRTVVPLYRACSVQQAPGFHQFVTQVLANDKWKEFKDYHA
;
A
#
# COMPACT_ATOMS: atom_id res chain seq x y z
N MET A 1 -51.99 -12.29 10.91
CA MET A 1 -51.16 -11.14 11.31
C MET A 1 -52.00 -9.88 11.16
N SER A 2 -52.40 -9.27 12.28
CA SER A 2 -53.19 -8.04 12.34
C SER A 2 -52.42 -6.87 11.73
N LYS A 3 -53.09 -6.02 10.95
CA LYS A 3 -52.50 -4.78 10.43
C LYS A 3 -52.03 -3.91 11.62
N PRO A 4 -50.85 -3.27 11.56
CA PRO A 4 -50.42 -2.34 12.59
C PRO A 4 -51.42 -1.18 12.68
N VAL A 5 -51.90 -0.94 13.89
CA VAL A 5 -52.77 0.18 14.23
C VAL A 5 -51.98 1.49 14.07
N PRO A 6 -52.52 2.54 13.43
CA PRO A 6 -51.81 3.80 13.26
C PRO A 6 -51.58 4.52 14.59
N LEU A 7 -50.38 5.07 14.79
CA LEU A 7 -49.92 5.77 16.00
C LEU A 7 -50.93 6.82 16.51
N SER A 8 -51.58 7.54 15.58
CA SER A 8 -52.62 8.54 15.87
C SER A 8 -53.81 8.01 16.67
N SER A 9 -54.13 6.72 16.57
CA SER A 9 -55.24 6.09 17.30
C SER A 9 -54.87 5.57 18.70
N GLN A 10 -53.57 5.42 18.99
CA GLN A 10 -53.07 4.95 20.29
C GLN A 10 -52.63 6.11 21.19
N LEU A 11 -52.21 7.23 20.59
CA LEU A 11 -51.75 8.44 21.28
C LEU A 11 -52.73 8.98 22.34
N PRO A 12 -54.06 9.07 22.10
CA PRO A 12 -54.99 9.58 23.12
C PRO A 12 -54.98 8.74 24.41
N GLY A 13 -54.92 7.41 24.29
CA GLY A 13 -54.86 6.51 25.45
C GLY A 13 -53.52 6.60 26.20
N LEU A 14 -52.41 6.85 25.49
CA LEU A 14 -51.12 7.11 26.11
C LEU A 14 -51.11 8.47 26.84
N LEU A 15 -51.72 9.50 26.26
CA LEU A 15 -51.83 10.84 26.87
C LEU A 15 -52.67 10.83 28.16
N GLU A 16 -53.68 9.97 28.27
CA GLU A 16 -54.42 9.79 29.51
C GLU A 16 -53.58 9.09 30.58
N LYS A 17 -52.86 8.01 30.22
CA LYS A 17 -51.95 7.33 31.14
C LYS A 17 -50.81 8.23 31.63
N MET A 18 -50.33 9.14 30.80
CA MET A 18 -49.33 10.16 31.15
C MET A 18 -49.80 11.16 32.21
N LYS A 19 -51.11 11.34 32.39
CA LYS A 19 -51.70 12.21 33.42
C LYS A 19 -52.03 11.47 34.72
N ASN A 20 -51.75 10.16 34.79
CA ASN A 20 -52.11 9.35 35.96
C ASN A 20 -51.29 9.78 37.18
N VAL A 21 -51.89 9.68 38.37
CA VAL A 21 -51.25 10.01 39.66
C VAL A 21 -50.11 9.02 39.97
N ASP A 22 -50.25 7.78 39.55
CA ASP A 22 -49.26 6.72 39.75
C ASP A 22 -48.07 6.88 38.77
N PRO A 23 -46.83 6.96 39.26
CA PRO A 23 -45.64 7.07 38.41
C PRO A 23 -45.46 5.88 37.47
N ASP A 24 -45.86 4.65 37.84
CA ASP A 24 -45.64 3.46 37.02
C ASP A 24 -46.45 3.54 35.72
N TYR A 25 -47.70 4.02 35.80
CA TYR A 25 -48.52 4.26 34.61
C TYR A 25 -47.92 5.33 33.69
N ARG A 26 -47.26 6.36 34.25
CA ARG A 26 -46.57 7.40 33.47
C ARG A 26 -45.31 6.85 32.79
N VAL A 27 -44.51 6.06 33.51
CA VAL A 27 -43.32 5.38 32.95
C VAL A 27 -43.73 4.42 31.84
N MET A 28 -44.72 3.54 32.07
CA MET A 28 -45.22 2.61 31.05
C MET A 28 -45.72 3.35 29.81
N ALA A 29 -46.43 4.47 29.98
CA ALA A 29 -46.91 5.27 28.85
C ALA A 29 -45.76 5.86 28.02
N LEU A 30 -44.68 6.32 28.65
CA LEU A 30 -43.49 6.83 27.96
C LEU A 30 -42.66 5.71 27.28
N VAL A 31 -42.59 4.53 27.89
CA VAL A 31 -41.92 3.36 27.29
C VAL A 31 -42.70 2.84 26.09
N ASP A 32 -44.02 2.78 26.19
CA ASP A 32 -44.91 2.40 25.09
C ASP A 32 -44.86 3.43 23.94
N LEU A 33 -44.85 4.73 24.28
CA LEU A 33 -44.68 5.80 23.29
C LEU A 33 -43.35 5.64 22.53
N LYS A 34 -42.25 5.39 23.25
CA LYS A 34 -40.93 5.16 22.64
C LYS A 34 -40.97 4.00 21.63
N LYS A 35 -41.52 2.84 22.03
CA LYS A 35 -41.62 1.66 21.15
C LYS A 35 -42.42 1.95 19.89
N GLU A 36 -43.54 2.67 20.02
CA GLU A 36 -44.39 2.97 18.87
C GLU A 36 -43.77 4.05 17.96
N LEU A 37 -43.05 5.04 18.49
CA LEU A 37 -42.27 5.99 17.70
C LEU A 37 -41.15 5.28 16.91
N GLU A 38 -40.37 4.42 17.55
CA GLU A 38 -39.29 3.66 16.91
C GLU A 38 -39.81 2.73 15.79
N LYS A 39 -40.92 2.05 16.04
CA LYS A 39 -41.59 1.18 15.05
C LYS A 39 -42.14 1.98 13.87
N ASN A 40 -42.74 3.14 14.10
CA ASN A 40 -43.24 4.01 13.05
C ASN A 40 -42.09 4.56 12.18
N PHE A 41 -40.96 4.91 12.79
CA PHE A 41 -39.77 5.35 12.08
C PHE A 41 -39.12 4.23 11.27
N ALA A 42 -39.07 2.99 11.79
CA ALA A 42 -38.53 1.83 11.08
C ALA A 42 -39.41 1.38 9.89
N ALA A 43 -40.74 1.38 10.04
CA ALA A 43 -41.67 0.98 8.97
C ALA A 43 -41.59 1.91 7.74
N ASN A 44 -41.31 3.20 7.97
CA ASN A 44 -41.16 4.20 6.92
C ASN A 44 -39.80 4.13 6.18
N ALA A 45 -38.81 3.38 6.69
CA ALA A 45 -37.51 3.22 6.05
C ALA A 45 -37.47 2.12 4.96
N VAL A 46 -38.34 1.11 5.05
CA VAL A 46 -38.32 -0.10 4.18
C VAL A 46 -39.10 0.09 2.85
N THR A 47 -39.87 1.18 2.69
CA THR A 47 -40.80 1.34 1.55
C THR A 47 -40.59 2.66 0.81
N SER A 48 -39.48 2.79 0.07
CA SER A 48 -39.10 4.04 -0.64
C SER A 48 -39.98 4.45 -1.85
N ASN A 49 -41.15 3.85 -2.07
CA ASN A 49 -41.92 4.02 -3.32
C ASN A 49 -43.37 4.53 -3.17
N ARG A 50 -43.79 5.04 -2.01
CA ARG A 50 -45.09 5.73 -1.88
C ARG A 50 -44.93 7.04 -1.12
N ARG A 51 -45.64 8.09 -1.58
CA ARG A 51 -45.79 9.38 -0.89
C ARG A 51 -46.35 9.13 0.51
N THR A 52 -45.48 9.04 1.51
CA THR A 52 -45.84 8.98 2.93
C THR A 52 -45.72 10.37 3.53
N ASP A 53 -46.70 10.76 4.34
CA ASP A 53 -46.67 12.00 5.11
C ASP A 53 -45.34 12.14 5.88
N PRO A 54 -44.66 13.31 5.84
CA PRO A 54 -43.38 13.50 6.50
C PRO A 54 -43.46 13.51 8.04
N HIS A 55 -44.67 13.54 8.60
CA HIS A 55 -44.92 13.68 10.04
C HIS A 55 -45.52 12.40 10.64
N PHE A 56 -45.28 12.17 11.92
CA PHE A 56 -45.72 10.95 12.62
C PHE A 56 -47.18 11.02 13.10
N THR A 57 -47.80 12.21 13.15
CA THR A 57 -49.20 12.41 13.56
C THR A 57 -49.78 13.76 13.04
N ASP A 58 -51.06 14.04 13.32
CA ASP A 58 -51.73 15.31 13.00
C ASP A 58 -51.30 16.47 13.92
N ASP A 59 -51.53 17.72 13.48
CA ASP A 59 -51.01 18.94 14.15
C ASP A 59 -51.48 19.07 15.60
N TYR A 60 -52.74 18.71 15.83
CA TYR A 60 -53.39 18.90 17.12
C TYR A 60 -52.88 17.87 18.12
N THR A 61 -52.79 16.59 17.74
CA THR A 61 -52.25 15.54 18.61
C THR A 61 -50.76 15.69 18.84
N GLU A 62 -50.00 16.18 17.86
CA GLU A 62 -48.58 16.52 18.02
C GLU A 62 -48.39 17.61 19.06
N GLY A 63 -49.16 18.70 18.97
CA GLY A 63 -49.13 19.79 19.96
C GLY A 63 -49.47 19.33 21.38
N GLN A 64 -50.49 18.48 21.53
CA GLN A 64 -50.84 17.91 22.84
C GLN A 64 -49.77 16.98 23.41
N LEU A 65 -49.14 16.18 22.54
CA LEU A 65 -48.05 15.29 22.92
C LEU A 65 -46.85 16.08 23.42
N VAL A 66 -46.41 17.09 22.65
CA VAL A 66 -45.30 17.96 23.03
C VAL A 66 -45.58 18.65 24.36
N ASP A 67 -46.78 19.19 24.56
CA ASP A 67 -47.15 19.86 25.81
C ASP A 67 -47.17 18.89 27.00
N MET A 68 -47.55 17.63 26.79
CA MET A 68 -47.54 16.62 27.84
C MET A 68 -46.13 16.20 28.20
N VAL A 69 -45.29 15.88 27.21
CA VAL A 69 -43.92 15.41 27.47
C VAL A 69 -43.07 16.53 28.08
N LEU A 70 -43.24 17.80 27.65
CA LEU A 70 -42.60 18.95 28.30
C LEU A 70 -43.03 19.11 29.76
N LYS A 71 -44.30 18.87 30.11
CA LYS A 71 -44.75 18.86 31.51
C LYS A 71 -44.12 17.74 32.32
N LEU A 72 -43.93 16.55 31.73
CA LEU A 72 -43.34 15.39 32.39
C LEU A 72 -41.82 15.53 32.63
N LEU A 73 -41.14 16.46 31.95
CA LEU A 73 -39.77 16.84 32.32
C LEU A 73 -39.68 17.43 33.74
N ALA A 74 -40.77 18.02 34.23
CA ALA A 74 -40.87 18.58 35.57
C ALA A 74 -41.60 17.65 36.57
N ASP A 75 -41.71 16.35 36.26
CA ASP A 75 -42.34 15.36 37.16
C ASP A 75 -41.55 15.23 38.48
N SER A 76 -42.17 14.67 39.51
CA SER A 76 -41.49 14.37 40.78
C SER A 76 -40.64 13.09 40.71
N ASN A 77 -40.97 12.16 39.81
CA ASN A 77 -40.28 10.87 39.67
C ASN A 77 -39.14 10.95 38.63
N GLN A 78 -37.94 10.52 39.03
CA GLN A 78 -36.73 10.56 38.18
C GLN A 78 -36.79 9.64 36.95
N GLU A 79 -37.43 8.46 37.05
CA GLU A 79 -37.62 7.56 35.92
C GLU A 79 -38.56 8.15 34.87
N VAL A 80 -39.59 8.87 35.31
CA VAL A 80 -40.48 9.61 34.41
C VAL A 80 -39.70 10.71 33.68
N LYS A 81 -38.88 11.50 34.39
CA LYS A 81 -38.02 12.53 33.79
C LYS A 81 -37.07 11.95 32.73
N SER A 82 -36.37 10.86 33.04
CA SER A 82 -35.41 10.21 32.13
C SER A 82 -36.08 9.67 30.86
N ASN A 83 -37.25 9.03 31.00
CA ASN A 83 -38.02 8.56 29.86
C ASN A 83 -38.61 9.72 29.05
N ALA A 84 -39.00 10.83 29.69
CA ALA A 84 -39.49 12.02 29.00
C ALA A 84 -38.40 12.65 28.10
N VAL A 85 -37.16 12.77 28.59
CA VAL A 85 -36.03 13.24 27.76
C VAL A 85 -35.82 12.36 26.53
N THR A 86 -35.80 11.04 26.73
CA THR A 86 -35.62 10.08 25.64
C THR A 86 -36.72 10.21 24.59
N ASN A 87 -37.97 10.41 25.02
CA ASN A 87 -39.11 10.58 24.12
C ASN A 87 -39.07 11.93 23.37
N ILE A 88 -38.64 13.03 24.01
CA ILE A 88 -38.44 14.32 23.32
C ILE A 88 -37.43 14.20 22.18
N ALA A 89 -36.32 13.51 22.42
CA ALA A 89 -35.29 13.28 21.41
C ALA A 89 -35.86 12.54 20.18
N LEU A 90 -36.75 11.57 20.40
CA LEU A 90 -37.42 10.83 19.33
C LEU A 90 -38.47 11.67 18.59
N VAL A 91 -39.28 12.45 19.33
CA VAL A 91 -40.31 13.32 18.75
C VAL A 91 -39.70 14.35 17.80
N VAL A 92 -38.57 14.94 18.20
CA VAL A 92 -37.88 16.00 17.46
C VAL A 92 -37.36 15.55 16.08
N LYS A 93 -37.11 14.25 15.86
CA LYS A 93 -36.66 13.71 14.56
C LYS A 93 -37.58 14.05 13.39
N LYS A 94 -38.89 14.15 13.65
CA LYS A 94 -39.93 14.41 12.65
C LYS A 94 -40.98 15.43 13.11
N ALA A 95 -40.64 16.25 14.09
CA ALA A 95 -41.52 17.31 14.57
C ALA A 95 -41.72 18.40 13.51
N ARG A 96 -42.90 19.00 13.49
CA ARG A 96 -43.18 20.18 12.66
C ARG A 96 -42.35 21.37 13.16
N PRO A 97 -42.05 22.35 12.29
CA PRO A 97 -41.24 23.51 12.69
C PRO A 97 -41.83 24.29 13.87
N THR A 98 -43.16 24.43 13.95
CA THR A 98 -43.85 25.10 15.05
C THR A 98 -43.68 24.37 16.39
N SER A 99 -43.86 23.05 16.39
CA SER A 99 -43.63 22.18 17.54
C SER A 99 -42.16 22.19 17.99
N LEU A 100 -41.23 22.13 17.03
CA LEU A 100 -39.79 22.15 17.30
C LEU A 100 -39.36 23.48 17.95
N SER A 101 -39.75 24.61 17.38
CA SER A 101 -39.45 25.93 17.97
C SER A 101 -40.08 26.10 19.36
N LYS A 102 -41.25 25.49 19.63
CA LYS A 102 -41.89 25.49 20.95
C LYS A 102 -41.09 24.67 21.97
N ILE A 103 -40.64 23.47 21.60
CA ILE A 103 -39.78 22.62 22.44
C ILE A 103 -38.50 23.38 22.80
N ILE A 104 -37.81 23.94 21.79
CA ILE A 104 -36.56 24.67 21.99
C ILE A 104 -36.77 25.88 22.91
N SER A 105 -37.81 26.69 22.67
CA SER A 105 -38.07 27.88 23.49
C SER A 105 -38.38 27.51 24.95
N SER A 106 -39.22 26.48 25.18
CA SER A 106 -39.56 26.01 26.52
C SER A 106 -38.33 25.49 27.28
N LEU A 107 -37.50 24.67 26.62
CA LEU A 107 -36.28 24.15 27.23
C LEU A 107 -35.30 25.28 27.57
N LEU A 108 -35.13 26.27 26.69
CA LEU A 108 -34.26 27.41 26.94
C LEU A 108 -34.77 28.31 28.08
N GLU A 109 -36.08 28.48 28.23
CA GLU A 109 -36.68 29.18 29.37
C GLU A 109 -36.44 28.43 30.69
N ASP A 110 -36.61 27.10 30.68
CA ASP A 110 -36.38 26.26 31.86
C ASP A 110 -34.91 26.19 32.27
N VAL A 111 -33.97 26.23 31.31
CA VAL A 111 -32.52 26.32 31.58
C VAL A 111 -32.17 27.64 32.28
N VAL A 112 -32.87 28.73 31.96
CA VAL A 112 -32.68 30.04 32.62
C VAL A 112 -33.36 30.08 34.00
N SER A 113 -34.34 29.21 34.24
CA SER A 113 -35.11 29.22 35.48
C SER A 113 -34.23 28.99 36.72
N GLY A 114 -34.65 29.55 37.86
CA GLY A 114 -33.93 29.43 39.14
C GLY A 114 -34.04 28.05 39.81
N ASN A 115 -34.75 27.09 39.20
CA ASN A 115 -34.95 25.76 39.77
C ASN A 115 -33.86 24.79 39.24
N GLU A 116 -33.00 24.33 40.14
CA GLU A 116 -31.83 23.50 39.83
C GLU A 116 -32.21 22.16 39.16
N GLU A 117 -33.18 21.42 39.71
CA GLU A 117 -33.61 20.14 39.12
C GLU A 117 -34.20 20.28 37.72
N ARG A 118 -34.94 21.37 37.48
CA ARG A 118 -35.52 21.66 36.16
C ARG A 118 -34.45 22.07 35.17
N ARG A 119 -33.47 22.86 35.61
CA ARG A 119 -32.34 23.29 34.79
C ARG A 119 -31.52 22.10 34.30
N ASP A 120 -31.19 21.15 35.17
CA ASP A 120 -30.38 19.97 34.82
C ASP A 120 -31.12 19.08 33.82
N THR A 121 -32.39 18.79 34.10
CA THR A 121 -33.24 17.95 33.22
C THR A 121 -33.42 18.60 31.85
N SER A 122 -33.65 19.92 31.80
CA SER A 122 -33.81 20.67 30.55
C SER A 122 -32.50 20.83 29.77
N THR A 123 -31.35 20.90 30.44
CA THR A 123 -30.02 20.92 29.78
C THR A 123 -29.74 19.60 29.07
N LEU A 124 -30.01 18.47 29.75
CA LEU A 124 -29.87 17.13 29.19
C LEU A 124 -30.88 16.86 28.05
N ALA A 125 -32.11 17.38 28.18
CA ALA A 125 -33.11 17.37 27.11
C ALA A 125 -32.64 18.19 25.90
N LEU A 126 -32.14 19.40 26.10
CA LEU A 126 -31.67 20.29 25.04
C LEU A 126 -30.52 19.65 24.25
N LYS A 127 -29.56 19.01 24.93
CA LYS A 127 -28.50 18.26 24.26
C LYS A 127 -29.06 17.15 23.36
N SER A 128 -30.01 16.38 23.88
CA SER A 128 -30.65 15.29 23.13
C SER A 128 -31.45 15.81 21.92
N VAL A 129 -32.10 16.98 22.06
CA VAL A 129 -32.79 17.68 20.96
C VAL A 129 -31.80 18.08 19.86
N VAL A 130 -30.65 18.69 20.21
CA VAL A 130 -29.64 19.13 19.23
C VAL A 130 -29.06 17.94 18.45
N LEU A 131 -28.88 16.79 19.10
CA LEU A 131 -28.38 15.57 18.45
C LEU A 131 -29.37 14.98 17.44
N GLU A 132 -30.68 15.14 17.66
CA GLU A 132 -31.72 14.44 16.89
C GLU A 132 -32.58 15.33 15.98
N MET A 133 -32.52 16.66 16.12
CA MET A 133 -33.31 17.60 15.30
C MET A 133 -32.99 17.52 13.79
N PRO A 134 -33.89 17.84 12.86
CA PRO A 134 -33.62 17.71 11.42
C PRO A 134 -32.50 18.68 10.94
N SER A 135 -31.59 18.20 10.08
CA SER A 135 -30.54 19.02 9.47
C SER A 135 -31.03 19.89 8.31
N SER A 136 -32.24 19.62 7.79
CA SER A 136 -32.82 20.25 6.61
C SER A 136 -34.14 20.95 6.95
N GLY A 137 -34.26 22.24 6.69
CA GLY A 137 -35.52 22.99 6.88
C GLY A 137 -35.33 24.50 6.88
N SER A 138 -36.39 25.25 6.54
CA SER A 138 -36.34 26.73 6.49
C SER A 138 -36.20 27.40 7.86
N GLN A 139 -36.62 26.75 8.94
CA GLN A 139 -36.56 27.28 10.32
C GLN A 139 -35.29 26.91 11.07
N VAL A 140 -34.47 25.99 10.55
CA VAL A 140 -33.25 25.51 11.21
C VAL A 140 -32.29 26.66 11.53
N SER A 141 -32.10 27.61 10.61
CA SER A 141 -31.22 28.76 10.86
C SER A 141 -31.69 29.64 12.03
N ALA A 142 -33.01 29.83 12.17
CA ALA A 142 -33.58 30.64 13.25
C ALA A 142 -33.50 29.93 14.60
N ASP A 143 -33.71 28.61 14.61
CA ASP A 143 -33.58 27.79 15.81
C ASP A 143 -32.11 27.69 16.28
N LEU A 144 -31.15 27.58 15.35
CA LEU A 144 -29.72 27.63 15.66
C LEU A 144 -29.30 28.98 16.27
N GLU A 145 -29.78 30.10 15.71
CA GLU A 145 -29.55 31.42 16.25
C GLU A 145 -30.16 31.59 17.66
N ARG A 146 -31.37 31.07 17.88
CA ARG A 146 -32.05 31.11 19.18
C ARG A 146 -31.29 30.31 20.24
N ILE A 147 -30.85 29.09 19.92
CA ILE A 147 -30.09 28.24 20.85
C ILE A 147 -28.74 28.89 21.16
N SER A 148 -27.97 29.26 20.13
CA SER A 148 -26.63 29.82 20.32
C SER A 148 -26.65 31.13 21.10
N SER A 149 -27.50 32.09 20.71
CA SER A 149 -27.60 33.38 21.41
C SER A 149 -28.00 33.21 22.88
N ARG A 150 -29.02 32.39 23.15
CA ARG A 150 -29.55 32.24 24.51
C ARG A 150 -28.59 31.47 25.43
N VAL A 151 -27.95 30.42 24.92
CA VAL A 151 -26.94 29.68 25.70
C VAL A 151 -25.74 30.57 26.01
N LEU A 152 -25.25 31.37 25.05
CA LEU A 152 -24.12 32.28 25.27
C LEU A 152 -24.45 33.45 26.21
N GLU A 153 -25.71 33.89 26.25
CA GLU A 153 -26.18 34.92 27.19
C GLU A 153 -26.11 34.44 28.65
N LEU A 154 -26.35 33.15 28.92
CA LEU A 154 -26.27 32.58 30.26
C LEU A 154 -24.87 32.71 30.87
N PHE A 155 -23.82 32.56 30.06
CA PHE A 155 -22.43 32.73 30.51
C PHE A 155 -22.08 34.19 30.86
N ASN A 156 -22.88 35.17 30.40
CA ASN A 156 -22.66 36.59 30.71
C ASN A 156 -23.46 37.07 31.92
N THR A 157 -24.57 36.41 32.25
CA THR A 157 -25.58 36.92 33.20
C THR A 157 -25.65 36.14 34.51
N THR A 158 -25.23 34.87 34.52
CA THR A 158 -25.38 33.96 35.65
C THR A 158 -24.05 33.27 35.98
N ASP A 159 -23.71 33.13 37.27
CA ASP A 159 -22.58 32.29 37.69
C ASP A 159 -23.01 30.82 37.62
N LEU A 160 -22.69 30.18 36.49
CA LEU A 160 -23.11 28.81 36.19
C LEU A 160 -22.25 27.78 36.93
N HIS A 161 -22.90 26.72 37.41
CA HIS A 161 -22.19 25.56 37.94
C HIS A 161 -21.32 24.91 36.83
N PRO A 162 -20.05 24.51 37.10
CA PRO A 162 -19.14 24.00 36.07
C PRO A 162 -19.67 22.81 35.24
N GLN A 163 -20.48 21.94 35.86
CA GLN A 163 -21.08 20.79 35.18
C GLN A 163 -22.08 21.23 34.10
N ILE A 164 -22.99 22.14 34.45
CA ILE A 164 -24.01 22.67 33.52
C ILE A 164 -23.33 23.47 32.40
N ALA A 165 -22.34 24.29 32.75
CA ALA A 165 -21.51 25.01 31.78
C ALA A 165 -20.84 24.05 30.78
N SER A 166 -20.32 22.91 31.25
CA SER A 166 -19.72 21.88 30.39
C SER A 166 -20.73 21.25 29.45
N GLU A 167 -21.95 20.94 29.91
CA GLU A 167 -23.00 20.35 29.07
C GLU A 167 -23.54 21.34 28.03
N LEU A 168 -23.68 22.61 28.38
CA LEU A 168 -24.08 23.67 27.45
C LEU A 168 -23.02 23.92 26.38
N LEU A 169 -21.73 23.96 26.74
CA LEU A 169 -20.63 24.07 25.77
C LEU A 169 -20.53 22.83 24.87
N GLN A 170 -20.74 21.63 25.42
CA GLN A 170 -20.81 20.42 24.60
C GLN A 170 -21.99 20.50 23.62
N THR A 171 -23.16 20.98 24.07
CA THR A 171 -24.34 21.16 23.21
C THR A 171 -24.05 22.13 22.06
N LEU A 172 -23.35 23.24 22.33
CA LEU A 172 -22.88 24.14 21.27
C LEU A 172 -21.87 23.48 20.33
N THR A 173 -21.00 22.63 20.86
CA THR A 173 -20.02 21.88 20.05
C THR A 173 -20.72 20.90 19.10
N ASP A 174 -21.70 20.15 19.61
CA ASP A 174 -22.54 19.24 18.83
C ASP A 174 -23.36 20.01 17.78
N LEU A 175 -23.82 21.21 18.12
CA LEU A 175 -24.55 22.10 17.20
C LEU A 175 -23.65 22.60 16.06
N PHE A 176 -22.45 23.11 16.34
CA PHE A 176 -21.54 23.60 15.31
C PHE A 176 -21.00 22.50 14.38
N THR A 177 -20.74 21.31 14.93
CA THR A 177 -20.28 20.16 14.13
C THR A 177 -21.38 19.65 13.20
N ARG A 178 -22.61 19.48 13.71
CA ARG A 178 -23.73 18.92 12.96
C ARG A 178 -24.32 19.89 11.92
N PHE A 179 -24.34 21.18 12.23
CA PHE A 179 -24.94 22.24 11.39
C PHE A 179 -23.92 23.14 10.70
N SER A 180 -22.71 22.64 10.46
CA SER A 180 -21.58 23.43 9.93
C SER A 180 -21.91 24.27 8.69
N ALA A 181 -22.67 23.72 7.72
CA ALA A 181 -23.10 24.44 6.51
C ALA A 181 -24.02 25.65 6.81
N ASN A 182 -24.98 25.48 7.72
CA ASN A 182 -25.88 26.55 8.13
C ASN A 182 -25.15 27.63 8.94
N VAL A 183 -24.23 27.20 9.82
CA VAL A 183 -23.38 28.11 10.61
C VAL A 183 -22.48 28.94 9.70
N SER A 184 -21.85 28.31 8.69
CA SER A 184 -21.02 29.02 7.70
C SER A 184 -21.80 30.06 6.88
N THR A 185 -23.10 29.83 6.66
CA THR A 185 -23.96 30.75 5.88
C THR A 185 -24.42 31.94 6.73
N SER A 186 -24.58 31.75 8.04
CA SER A 186 -25.02 32.79 8.97
C SER A 186 -23.85 33.53 9.61
N THR A 187 -23.45 34.64 8.98
CA THR A 187 -22.35 35.49 9.45
C THR A 187 -22.62 36.13 10.82
N THR A 188 -23.88 36.43 11.14
CA THR A 188 -24.27 37.02 12.43
C THR A 188 -24.05 36.05 13.60
N VAL A 189 -24.53 34.81 13.48
CA VAL A 189 -24.35 33.75 14.49
C VAL A 189 -22.88 33.41 14.67
N SER A 190 -22.14 33.31 13.58
CA SER A 190 -20.72 33.01 13.58
C SER A 190 -19.89 34.07 14.33
N ASN A 191 -20.09 35.35 14.03
CA ASN A 191 -19.34 36.44 14.67
C ASN A 191 -19.76 36.68 16.13
N SER A 192 -21.05 36.61 16.44
CA SER A 192 -21.53 36.77 17.81
C SER A 192 -21.01 35.65 18.71
N SER A 193 -21.08 34.40 18.23
CA SER A 193 -20.56 33.23 18.94
C SER A 193 -19.05 33.31 19.16
N LEU A 194 -18.29 33.76 18.15
CA LEU A 194 -16.85 33.95 18.28
C LEU A 194 -16.52 34.97 19.39
N SER A 195 -17.16 36.14 19.37
CA SER A 195 -16.92 37.19 20.37
C SER A 195 -17.26 36.75 21.79
N ALA A 196 -18.36 35.99 21.95
CA ALA A 196 -18.77 35.45 23.23
C ALA A 196 -17.81 34.36 23.74
N LEU A 197 -17.36 33.45 22.87
CA LEU A 197 -16.40 32.40 23.24
C LEU A 197 -15.04 32.95 23.61
N ILE A 198 -14.52 33.96 22.89
CA ILE A 198 -13.27 34.64 23.26
C ILE A 198 -13.38 35.27 24.65
N LYS A 199 -14.52 35.91 24.94
CA LYS A 199 -14.79 36.46 26.28
C LYS A 199 -14.82 35.37 27.34
N ILE A 200 -15.51 34.25 27.09
CA ILE A 200 -15.57 33.10 28.01
C ILE A 200 -14.16 32.55 28.30
N LEU A 201 -13.34 32.37 27.26
CA LEU A 201 -11.95 31.88 27.41
C LEU A 201 -11.08 32.83 28.25
N SER A 202 -11.39 34.13 28.26
CA SER A 202 -10.62 35.14 28.98
C SER A 202 -11.11 35.40 30.40
N THR A 203 -12.43 35.38 30.64
CA THR A 203 -13.03 35.83 31.91
C THR A 203 -13.62 34.73 32.78
N ALA A 204 -13.96 33.55 32.23
CA ALA A 204 -14.63 32.50 32.99
C ALA A 204 -13.70 31.79 34.00
N ARG A 205 -14.24 30.85 34.79
CA ARG A 205 -13.45 29.99 35.68
C ARG A 205 -12.62 28.97 34.87
N PRO A 206 -11.43 28.54 35.33
CA PRO A 206 -10.54 27.60 34.62
C PRO A 206 -11.24 26.34 34.07
N ALA A 207 -12.09 25.71 34.88
CA ALA A 207 -12.84 24.51 34.50
C ALA A 207 -13.78 24.75 33.29
N ILE A 208 -14.33 25.95 33.15
CA ILE A 208 -15.20 26.34 32.04
C ILE A 208 -14.36 26.70 30.80
N ARG A 209 -13.23 27.40 30.99
CA ARG A 209 -12.32 27.75 29.89
C ARG A 209 -11.81 26.52 29.14
N LYS A 210 -11.32 25.51 29.87
CA LYS A 210 -10.83 24.24 29.28
C LYS A 210 -11.93 23.54 28.45
N ARG A 211 -13.21 23.64 28.87
CA ARG A 211 -14.36 23.07 28.16
C ARG A 211 -14.84 23.89 26.96
N ALA A 212 -14.48 25.17 26.87
CA ALA A 212 -14.83 26.03 25.74
C ALA A 212 -13.90 25.85 24.53
N ILE A 213 -12.72 25.23 24.72
CA ILE A 213 -11.72 24.97 23.67
C ILE A 213 -12.30 24.17 22.49
N PRO A 214 -12.96 23.01 22.69
CA PRO A 214 -13.54 22.24 21.59
C PRO A 214 -14.65 22.99 20.86
N THR A 215 -15.41 23.82 21.59
CA THR A 215 -16.51 24.63 21.04
C THR A 215 -16.00 25.74 20.12
N LEU A 216 -14.92 26.42 20.51
CA LEU A 216 -14.26 27.37 19.62
C LEU A 216 -13.71 26.66 18.39
N ALA A 217 -12.97 25.55 18.59
CA ALA A 217 -12.38 24.81 17.49
C ALA A 217 -13.43 24.31 16.48
N SER A 218 -14.58 23.82 16.94
CA SER A 218 -15.68 23.38 16.06
C SER A 218 -16.35 24.55 15.34
N LEU A 219 -16.49 25.72 15.98
CA LEU A 219 -17.01 26.94 15.34
C LEU A 219 -16.09 27.41 14.21
N VAL A 220 -14.79 27.54 14.47
CA VAL A 220 -13.86 27.98 13.43
C VAL A 220 -13.83 26.93 12.32
N ALA A 221 -13.80 25.63 12.64
CA ALA A 221 -13.85 24.56 11.65
C ALA A 221 -15.12 24.59 10.77
N ALA A 222 -16.26 25.01 11.33
CA ALA A 222 -17.49 25.22 10.58
C ALA A 222 -17.43 26.46 9.68
N SER A 223 -16.76 27.53 10.10
CA SER A 223 -16.60 28.77 9.33
C SER A 223 -15.14 29.23 9.31
N PRO A 224 -14.31 28.72 8.38
CA PRO A 224 -12.88 29.04 8.32
C PRO A 224 -12.57 30.53 8.15
N ALA A 225 -13.51 31.32 7.61
CA ALA A 225 -13.41 32.77 7.48
C ALA A 225 -13.28 33.51 8.82
N LEU A 226 -13.69 32.87 9.93
CA LEU A 226 -13.53 33.41 11.28
C LEU A 226 -12.06 33.42 11.75
N PHE A 227 -11.16 32.66 11.11
CA PHE A 227 -9.73 32.70 11.37
C PHE A 227 -9.07 33.94 10.73
N ASN A 228 -9.63 35.10 11.04
CA ASN A 228 -9.19 36.40 10.56
C ASN A 228 -8.07 36.98 11.44
N ASP A 229 -7.54 38.13 11.04
CA ASP A 229 -6.47 38.82 11.77
C ASP A 229 -6.81 39.12 13.24
N THR A 230 -8.08 39.31 13.57
CA THR A 230 -8.52 39.57 14.94
C THR A 230 -8.34 38.34 15.81
N LEU A 231 -8.86 37.18 15.40
CA LEU A 231 -8.68 35.92 16.14
C LEU A 231 -7.21 35.52 16.21
N GLN A 232 -6.45 35.70 15.12
CA GLN A 232 -5.02 35.44 15.12
C GLN A 232 -4.26 36.30 16.13
N LYS A 233 -4.60 37.59 16.25
CA LYS A 233 -4.01 38.48 17.26
C LYS A 233 -4.37 38.04 18.68
N GLU A 234 -5.63 37.71 18.94
CA GLU A 234 -6.08 37.20 20.24
C GLU A 234 -5.37 35.90 20.62
N ILE A 235 -5.16 34.97 19.68
CA ILE A 235 -4.38 33.75 19.92
C ILE A 235 -2.92 34.10 20.28
N THR A 236 -2.26 34.95 19.50
CA THR A 236 -0.85 35.32 19.79
C THR A 236 -0.70 36.05 21.14
N ALA A 237 -1.63 36.95 21.46
CA ALA A 237 -1.64 37.67 22.73
C ALA A 237 -1.97 36.74 23.90
N GLY A 238 -2.95 35.84 23.72
CA GLY A 238 -3.40 34.88 24.71
C GLY A 238 -2.35 33.84 25.07
N VAL A 239 -1.64 33.28 24.07
CA VAL A 239 -0.53 32.34 24.28
C VAL A 239 0.66 33.00 24.98
N SER A 240 0.81 34.33 24.87
CA SER A 240 1.88 35.07 25.55
C SER A 240 1.60 35.31 27.05
N GLN A 241 0.37 35.06 27.52
CA GLN A 241 0.02 35.21 28.94
C GLN A 241 0.55 34.02 29.76
N SER A 242 0.91 34.27 31.01
CA SER A 242 1.39 33.24 31.95
C SER A 242 0.24 32.62 32.76
N GLY A 243 0.43 31.39 33.24
CA GLY A 243 -0.55 30.66 34.06
C GLY A 243 -1.73 30.09 33.26
N ASP A 244 -2.87 29.90 33.91
CA ASP A 244 -4.04 29.19 33.34
C ASP A 244 -4.59 29.83 32.04
N SER A 245 -4.54 31.16 31.92
CA SER A 245 -4.94 31.84 30.68
C SER A 245 -4.09 31.41 29.48
N GLY A 246 -2.76 31.30 29.65
CA GLY A 246 -1.86 30.82 28.60
C GLY A 246 -2.14 29.37 28.22
N ARG A 247 -2.36 28.50 29.23
CA ARG A 247 -2.68 27.06 29.04
C ARG A 247 -3.92 26.85 28.16
N VAL A 248 -4.96 27.64 28.39
CA VAL A 248 -6.21 27.57 27.62
C VAL A 248 -5.95 27.91 26.15
N TRP A 249 -5.22 28.99 25.87
CA TRP A 249 -4.89 29.38 24.50
C TRP A 249 -3.94 28.40 23.79
N LEU A 250 -3.01 27.78 24.52
CA LEU A 250 -2.20 26.66 24.00
C LEU A 250 -3.08 25.48 23.59
N GLY A 251 -4.07 25.13 24.42
CA GLY A 251 -5.06 24.11 24.09
C GLY A 251 -5.93 24.48 22.87
N VAL A 252 -6.26 25.76 22.68
CA VAL A 252 -6.92 26.26 21.46
C VAL A 252 -6.05 26.04 20.24
N VAL A 253 -4.75 26.37 20.29
CA VAL A 253 -3.81 26.12 19.19
C VAL A 253 -3.73 24.64 18.86
N ALA A 254 -3.56 23.78 19.88
CA ALA A 254 -3.47 22.33 19.69
C ALA A 254 -4.76 21.75 19.06
N SER A 255 -5.93 22.23 19.48
CA SER A 255 -7.23 21.80 18.94
C SER A 255 -7.46 22.30 17.51
N LEU A 256 -7.10 23.56 17.20
CA LEU A 256 -7.20 24.13 15.85
C LEU A 256 -6.23 23.46 14.87
N ALA A 257 -5.01 23.11 15.31
CA ALA A 257 -4.03 22.39 14.51
C ALA A 257 -4.49 20.97 14.13
N LYS A 258 -5.32 20.33 14.98
CA LYS A 258 -5.94 19.03 14.70
C LYS A 258 -7.17 19.12 13.79
N GLY A 259 -7.70 20.33 13.55
CA GLY A 259 -8.91 20.56 12.76
C GLY A 259 -8.65 20.95 11.30
N ARG A 260 -9.72 21.31 10.58
CA ARG A 260 -9.71 21.66 9.14
C ARG A 260 -8.93 22.93 8.76
N ILE A 261 -8.36 23.64 9.73
CA ILE A 261 -7.72 24.96 9.56
C ILE A 261 -6.21 24.88 9.71
N VAL A 262 -5.67 23.66 9.78
CA VAL A 262 -4.25 23.36 9.90
C VAL A 262 -3.36 24.25 9.02
N GLY A 263 -3.67 24.43 7.73
CA GLY A 263 -2.87 25.27 6.83
C GLY A 263 -2.83 26.76 7.22
N ASN A 264 -3.91 27.31 7.79
CA ASN A 264 -3.89 28.71 8.26
C ASN A 264 -3.18 28.83 9.61
N VAL A 265 -3.26 27.80 10.47
CA VAL A 265 -2.50 27.74 11.72
C VAL A 265 -1.00 27.59 11.44
N GLY A 266 -0.61 26.79 10.44
CA GLY A 266 0.76 26.68 9.94
C GLY A 266 1.30 28.03 9.44
N LYS A 267 0.52 28.75 8.62
CA LYS A 267 0.86 30.12 8.21
C LYS A 267 1.02 31.06 9.40
N LEU A 268 0.13 31.00 10.38
CA LEU A 268 0.25 31.80 11.60
C LEU A 268 1.56 31.47 12.37
N ALA A 269 1.94 30.19 12.43
CA ALA A 269 3.18 29.75 13.05
C ALA A 269 4.42 30.28 12.32
N ALA A 270 4.39 30.33 10.99
CA ALA A 270 5.46 30.90 10.17
C ALA A 270 5.52 32.43 10.24
N GLU A 271 4.38 33.13 10.05
CA GLU A 271 4.30 34.59 9.87
C GLU A 271 4.39 35.37 11.19
N LYS A 272 3.75 34.89 12.26
CA LYS A 272 3.70 35.58 13.57
C LYS A 272 4.57 34.92 14.63
N LYS A 273 5.50 34.04 14.23
CA LYS A 273 6.45 33.34 15.13
C LYS A 273 5.77 32.65 16.31
N LEU A 274 4.57 32.11 16.11
CA LEU A 274 3.80 31.47 17.19
C LEU A 274 4.57 30.32 17.84
N ALA A 275 5.33 29.55 17.06
CA ALA A 275 6.19 28.47 17.58
C ALA A 275 7.26 29.00 18.56
N GLU A 276 7.83 30.18 18.30
CA GLU A 276 8.80 30.82 19.21
C GLU A 276 8.12 31.25 20.51
N ILE A 277 6.90 31.80 20.45
CA ILE A 277 6.11 32.20 21.63
C ILE A 277 5.74 30.96 22.46
N ILE A 278 5.32 29.87 21.83
CA ILE A 278 5.01 28.62 22.53
C ILE A 278 6.26 28.05 23.20
N LEU A 279 7.42 28.10 22.52
CA LEU A 279 8.70 27.71 23.13
C LEU A 279 9.06 28.57 24.35
N GLN A 280 8.73 29.87 24.36
CA GLN A 280 8.96 30.72 25.52
C GLN A 280 8.16 30.29 26.75
N GLN A 281 6.96 29.71 26.57
CA GLN A 281 6.16 29.16 27.68
C GLN A 281 6.82 27.93 28.33
N THR A 282 7.75 27.26 27.64
CA THR A 282 8.51 26.13 28.20
C THR A 282 9.73 26.54 29.03
N LYS A 283 9.95 27.85 29.25
CA LYS A 283 11.10 28.36 29.99
C LYS A 283 11.01 28.14 31.50
N ASN A 284 9.80 28.15 32.08
CA ASN A 284 9.60 27.94 33.50
C ASN A 284 9.14 26.49 33.76
N PRO A 285 10.06 25.56 34.12
CA PRO A 285 9.72 24.16 34.32
C PRO A 285 9.01 23.88 35.66
N GLU A 286 8.90 24.89 36.55
CA GLU A 286 8.10 24.79 37.79
C GLU A 286 6.59 24.79 37.49
N ASP A 287 6.17 25.36 36.35
CA ASP A 287 4.78 25.35 35.89
C ASP A 287 4.52 24.14 34.97
N VAL A 288 4.46 22.95 35.56
CA VAL A 288 4.34 21.67 34.83
C VAL A 288 3.18 21.67 33.83
N GLU A 289 1.98 22.11 34.25
CA GLU A 289 0.80 22.12 33.40
C GLU A 289 0.94 23.04 32.17
N THR A 290 1.61 24.20 32.31
CA THR A 290 1.85 25.10 31.17
C THR A 290 2.87 24.51 30.20
N VAL A 291 3.93 23.89 30.71
CA VAL A 291 4.93 23.22 29.87
C VAL A 291 4.31 22.03 29.12
N GLU A 292 3.51 21.20 29.78
CA GLU A 292 2.79 20.08 29.16
C GLU A 292 1.87 20.56 28.02
N ALA A 293 1.08 21.61 28.27
CA ALA A 293 0.20 22.20 27.26
C ALA A 293 0.98 22.76 26.06
N ALA A 294 2.14 23.39 26.31
CA ALA A 294 3.00 23.92 25.26
C ALA A 294 3.63 22.80 24.41
N LEU A 295 4.13 21.73 25.03
CA LEU A 295 4.67 20.57 24.34
C LEU A 295 3.61 19.86 23.51
N THR A 296 2.40 19.69 24.04
CA THR A 296 1.27 19.09 23.31
C THR A 296 0.86 19.94 22.10
N ALA A 297 0.91 21.27 22.22
CA ALA A 297 0.65 22.18 21.10
C ALA A 297 1.74 22.07 20.02
N LEU A 298 3.03 22.01 20.42
CA LEU A 298 4.14 21.80 19.49
C LEU A 298 4.06 20.43 18.80
N GLU A 299 3.69 19.37 19.53
CA GLU A 299 3.49 18.02 18.98
C GLU A 299 2.42 18.04 17.90
N ALA A 300 1.28 18.67 18.19
CA ALA A 300 0.21 18.83 17.21
C ALA A 300 0.68 19.63 15.98
N LEU A 301 1.48 20.68 16.15
CA LEU A 301 2.01 21.46 15.02
C LEU A 301 3.04 20.68 14.19
N VAL A 302 3.93 19.90 14.81
CA VAL A 302 4.93 19.09 14.10
C VAL A 302 4.27 17.98 13.28
N LEU A 303 3.29 17.28 13.85
CA LEU A 303 2.56 16.21 13.16
C LEU A 303 1.70 16.72 11.99
N ARG A 304 1.15 17.94 12.12
CA ARG A 304 0.12 18.46 11.20
C ARG A 304 0.65 19.50 10.21
N CYS A 305 1.70 20.25 10.58
CA CYS A 305 2.34 21.30 9.77
C CYS A 305 3.88 21.12 9.67
N PRO A 306 4.39 19.95 9.21
CA PRO A 306 5.82 19.65 9.20
C PRO A 306 6.67 20.62 8.34
N THR A 307 6.10 21.18 7.27
CA THR A 307 6.76 22.16 6.38
C THR A 307 7.03 23.49 7.07
N GLU A 308 6.00 24.09 7.65
CA GLU A 308 6.07 25.41 8.30
C GLU A 308 6.89 25.35 9.59
N MET A 309 6.88 24.20 10.26
CA MET A 309 7.67 23.97 11.48
C MET A 309 9.15 23.72 11.20
N GLY A 310 9.56 23.50 9.93
CA GLY A 310 10.92 23.11 9.54
C GLY A 310 12.03 24.00 10.12
N VAL A 311 11.84 25.32 10.16
CA VAL A 311 12.82 26.30 10.68
C VAL A 311 12.98 26.18 12.22
N TYR A 312 11.95 25.72 12.91
CA TYR A 312 11.92 25.63 14.38
C TYR A 312 12.33 24.26 14.91
N ILE A 313 12.44 23.22 14.06
CA ILE A 313 12.70 21.83 14.48
C ILE A 313 13.97 21.72 15.34
N SER A 314 15.07 22.36 14.95
CA SER A 314 16.33 22.30 15.73
C SER A 314 16.16 22.87 17.15
N ALA A 315 15.50 24.02 17.27
CA ALA A 315 15.24 24.65 18.57
C ALA A 315 14.26 23.83 19.43
N ILE A 316 13.21 23.27 18.82
CA ILE A 316 12.25 22.40 19.50
C ILE A 316 12.95 21.14 20.00
N THR A 317 13.77 20.50 19.16
CA THR A 317 14.51 19.28 19.50
C THR A 317 15.42 19.52 20.71
N GLN A 318 16.24 20.58 20.67
CA GLN A 318 17.11 20.93 21.79
C GLN A 318 16.34 21.17 23.09
N LYS A 319 15.19 21.87 23.01
CA LYS A 319 14.37 22.14 24.19
C LYS A 319 13.69 20.87 24.72
N SER A 320 13.16 20.02 23.85
CA SER A 320 12.58 18.71 24.21
C SER A 320 13.61 17.82 24.89
N LEU A 321 14.85 17.77 24.39
CA LEU A 321 15.94 17.03 25.03
C LEU A 321 16.27 17.57 26.43
N SER A 322 16.25 18.89 26.62
CA SER A 322 16.46 19.49 27.95
C SER A 322 15.33 19.17 28.93
N LEU A 323 14.08 19.18 28.47
CA LEU A 323 12.90 18.89 29.28
C LEU A 323 12.75 17.40 29.59
N LEU A 324 13.21 16.53 28.68
CA LEU A 324 13.31 15.10 28.94
C LEU A 324 14.32 14.80 30.07
N ARG A 325 15.39 15.60 30.19
CA ARG A 325 16.39 15.47 31.26
C ARG A 325 15.96 16.08 32.59
N TYR A 326 14.92 16.91 32.58
CA TYR A 326 14.48 17.67 33.76
C TYR A 326 13.84 16.72 34.78
N ASP A 327 14.62 16.35 35.81
CA ASP A 327 14.15 15.57 36.94
C ASP A 327 14.60 16.21 38.27
N PRO A 328 13.88 17.24 38.76
CA PRO A 328 14.31 18.04 39.93
C PRO A 328 14.34 17.24 41.24
N ASN A 329 13.63 16.10 41.30
CA ASN A 329 13.57 15.23 42.47
C ASN A 329 14.56 14.05 42.38
N TYR A 330 15.37 13.99 41.31
CA TYR A 330 16.39 12.97 41.15
C TYR A 330 17.74 13.50 41.62
N VAL A 331 18.18 13.03 42.78
CA VAL A 331 19.56 13.19 43.22
C VAL A 331 20.34 12.03 42.61
N ASP A 332 21.16 12.33 41.61
CA ASP A 332 22.18 11.41 41.11
C ASP A 332 23.17 11.21 42.26
N ASN A 333 22.94 10.17 43.08
CA ASN A 333 23.92 9.74 44.06
C ASN A 333 25.09 9.16 43.27
N GLY A 334 25.98 10.05 42.84
CA GLY A 334 27.20 9.71 42.12
C GLY A 334 28.07 8.79 42.95
N ASP A 335 27.97 7.49 42.66
CA ASP A 335 28.99 6.44 42.67
C ASP A 335 28.23 5.11 42.71
N ASP A 336 27.98 4.52 41.54
CA ASP A 336 27.73 3.07 41.39
C ASP A 336 28.30 2.62 40.02
N ASP A 337 29.57 2.98 39.79
CA ASP A 337 30.51 2.04 39.17
C ASP A 337 30.79 0.96 40.23
N ASP A 338 29.90 -0.02 40.37
CA ASP A 338 30.12 -1.38 40.92
C ASP A 338 28.79 -2.01 41.39
N VAL A 339 27.87 -2.31 40.45
CA VAL A 339 26.89 -3.39 40.73
C VAL A 339 27.60 -4.71 40.44
N ASP A 340 28.42 -5.11 41.41
CA ASP A 340 29.17 -6.36 41.41
C ASP A 340 28.22 -7.56 41.22
N MET A 341 28.44 -8.28 40.13
CA MET A 341 27.84 -9.57 39.85
C MET A 341 28.50 -10.63 40.74
N ALA A 342 28.01 -10.81 41.97
CA ALA A 342 28.39 -11.93 42.83
C ALA A 342 27.17 -12.81 43.13
N SER A 343 27.17 -13.98 42.50
CA SER A 343 26.35 -15.16 42.83
C SER A 343 26.82 -15.79 44.13
N ASP A 344 25.90 -16.02 45.08
CA ASP A 344 25.63 -17.32 45.74
C ASP A 344 25.00 -17.13 47.14
N GLY A 345 23.97 -17.94 47.44
CA GLY A 345 23.62 -18.32 48.81
C GLY A 345 22.19 -18.05 49.24
N GLU A 346 21.34 -19.07 49.07
CA GLU A 346 20.25 -19.56 49.95
C GLU A 346 19.63 -18.66 51.05
N GLU A 347 18.29 -18.68 51.06
CA GLU A 347 17.36 -18.67 52.22
C GLU A 347 17.41 -17.48 53.20
N ASP A 348 16.38 -16.62 53.19
CA ASP A 348 15.34 -16.63 54.25
C ASP A 348 14.23 -15.59 53.97
N GLU A 349 12.98 -16.07 53.98
CA GLU A 349 11.79 -15.27 54.25
C GLU A 349 11.78 -14.94 55.75
N GLU A 350 11.93 -13.66 56.14
CA GLU A 350 11.23 -13.01 57.27
C GLU A 350 11.85 -11.62 57.57
N ASP A 351 10.97 -10.61 57.61
CA ASP A 351 11.04 -9.31 58.28
C ASP A 351 12.34 -8.48 58.27
N ASP A 352 12.27 -7.33 57.59
CA ASP A 352 12.76 -6.06 58.17
C ASP A 352 11.85 -4.90 57.76
N GLU A 353 10.88 -4.67 58.65
CA GLU A 353 10.12 -3.46 58.85
C GLU A 353 11.10 -2.30 59.20
N TYR A 354 11.55 -1.56 58.18
CA TYR A 354 12.12 -0.23 58.36
C TYR A 354 11.43 0.77 57.42
N GLU A 355 10.33 1.34 57.95
CA GLU A 355 9.89 2.69 57.59
C GLU A 355 11.09 3.64 57.64
N GLY A 356 11.51 4.10 56.46
CA GLY A 356 12.61 5.03 56.26
C GLY A 356 12.22 6.13 55.29
N ALA A 357 11.23 6.93 55.69
CA ALA A 357 10.70 8.12 55.03
C ALA A 357 9.87 7.88 53.76
N ASP A 358 8.56 7.75 53.97
CA ASP A 358 7.53 8.34 53.11
C ASP A 358 7.92 9.81 52.80
N TYR A 359 8.70 10.02 51.74
CA TYR A 359 8.63 11.27 51.00
C TYR A 359 7.32 11.22 50.23
N SER A 360 6.40 12.09 50.60
CA SER A 360 5.09 12.30 49.96
C SER A 360 5.21 12.27 48.43
N ASP A 361 4.77 11.16 47.83
CA ASP A 361 4.72 10.89 46.39
C ASP A 361 3.59 11.67 45.68
N ASP A 362 2.81 12.46 46.42
CA ASP A 362 1.61 13.16 45.91
C ASP A 362 1.92 14.45 45.12
N ASP A 363 3.16 14.97 45.17
CA ASP A 363 3.51 16.28 44.59
C ASP A 363 4.47 16.23 43.37
N ASP A 364 4.94 15.04 42.95
CA ASP A 364 5.86 14.93 41.80
C ASP A 364 5.14 14.81 40.45
N ASP A 365 4.81 15.96 39.87
CA ASP A 365 4.20 16.05 38.55
C ASP A 365 5.22 16.17 37.39
N SER A 366 6.52 16.13 37.68
CA SER A 366 7.59 16.37 36.69
C SER A 366 7.60 15.35 35.54
N TRP A 367 7.13 14.13 35.79
CA TRP A 367 7.04 13.07 34.79
C TRP A 367 6.12 13.42 33.60
N LYS A 368 5.11 14.28 33.80
CA LYS A 368 4.22 14.74 32.71
C LYS A 368 4.98 15.54 31.66
N ILE A 369 5.97 16.34 32.08
CA ILE A 369 6.88 17.08 31.18
C ILE A 369 7.73 16.08 30.40
N ARG A 370 8.37 15.12 31.09
CA ARG A 370 9.25 14.13 30.46
C ARG A 370 8.51 13.26 29.45
N ARG A 371 7.30 12.80 29.80
CA ARG A 371 6.40 12.05 28.91
C ARG A 371 6.06 12.84 27.64
N SER A 372 5.65 14.09 27.80
CA SER A 372 5.25 14.95 26.68
C SER A 372 6.44 15.34 25.80
N ALA A 373 7.63 15.50 26.38
CA ALA A 373 8.86 15.71 25.64
C ALA A 373 9.24 14.49 24.79
N ALA A 374 9.11 13.27 25.35
CA ALA A 374 9.34 12.02 24.62
C ALA A 374 8.36 11.87 23.43
N ARG A 375 7.08 12.19 23.62
CA ARG A 375 6.08 12.19 22.52
C ARG A 375 6.38 13.19 21.43
N LEU A 376 6.82 14.39 21.79
CA LEU A 376 7.23 15.41 20.83
C LEU A 376 8.46 14.94 20.02
N LEU A 377 9.44 14.28 20.65
CA LEU A 377 10.57 13.69 19.95
C LEU A 377 10.15 12.56 19.02
N LEU A 378 9.23 11.70 19.45
CA LEU A 378 8.62 10.66 18.60
C LEU A 378 8.01 11.30 17.35
N ALA A 379 7.19 12.34 17.50
CA ALA A 379 6.56 13.05 16.38
C ALA A 379 7.58 13.65 15.39
N ILE A 380 8.72 14.15 15.88
CA ILE A 380 9.81 14.67 15.03
C ILE A 380 10.46 13.53 14.24
N ILE A 381 10.78 12.41 14.90
CA ILE A 381 11.40 11.22 14.28
C ILE A 381 10.48 10.63 13.21
N SER A 382 9.18 10.57 13.49
CA SER A 382 8.12 10.11 12.60
C SER A 382 7.97 10.93 11.32
N THR A 383 8.12 12.25 11.42
CA THR A 383 7.80 13.18 10.31
C THR A 383 9.01 13.55 9.47
N ARG A 384 10.23 13.42 9.99
CA ARG A 384 11.47 13.91 9.36
C ARG A 384 12.53 12.80 9.14
N PRO A 385 12.28 11.85 8.22
CA PRO A 385 13.27 10.82 7.87
C PRO A 385 14.53 11.41 7.22
N ASP A 386 14.47 12.65 6.73
CA ASP A 386 15.60 13.39 6.17
C ASP A 386 16.67 13.77 7.22
N LEU A 387 16.29 13.88 8.50
CA LEU A 387 17.18 14.27 9.61
C LEU A 387 17.74 13.09 10.41
N LEU A 388 17.59 11.84 9.94
CA LEU A 388 17.96 10.65 10.71
C LEU A 388 19.42 10.66 11.21
N SER A 389 20.39 11.07 10.38
CA SER A 389 21.79 11.14 10.79
C SER A 389 22.01 12.16 11.94
N GLU A 390 21.36 13.33 11.89
CA GLU A 390 21.42 14.34 12.95
C GLU A 390 20.73 13.86 14.23
N ILE A 391 19.61 13.15 14.10
CA ILE A 391 18.88 12.55 15.23
C ILE A 391 19.73 11.49 15.93
N TYR A 392 20.46 10.65 15.18
CA TYR A 392 21.41 9.71 15.77
C TYR A 392 22.57 10.42 16.49
N GLY A 393 23.10 11.51 15.93
CA GLY A 393 24.19 12.25 16.57
C GLY A 393 23.79 13.01 17.84
N SER A 394 22.54 13.49 17.93
CA SER A 394 22.10 14.41 18.99
C SER A 394 21.07 13.80 19.95
N SER A 395 19.97 13.25 19.43
CA SER A 395 18.81 12.84 20.22
C SER A 395 18.94 11.40 20.74
N ALA A 396 19.48 10.48 19.93
CA ALA A 396 19.59 9.07 20.28
C ALA A 396 20.39 8.79 21.56
N PRO A 397 21.55 9.42 21.83
CA PRO A 397 22.29 9.20 23.07
C PRO A 397 21.48 9.59 24.32
N VAL A 398 20.68 10.67 24.21
CA VAL A 398 19.84 11.13 25.31
C VAL A 398 18.69 10.15 25.55
N LEU A 399 18.04 9.68 24.49
CA LEU A 399 16.98 8.67 24.61
C LEU A 399 17.51 7.38 25.25
N ILE A 400 18.69 6.90 24.84
CA ILE A 400 19.35 5.71 25.41
C ILE A 400 19.58 5.89 26.91
N SER A 401 20.10 7.04 27.35
CA SER A 401 20.32 7.32 28.77
C SER A 401 19.04 7.31 29.62
N ARG A 402 17.86 7.46 29.00
CA ARG A 402 16.55 7.49 29.68
C ARG A 402 15.76 6.19 29.53
N PHE A 403 16.39 5.10 29.07
CA PHE A 403 15.76 3.77 29.14
C PHE A 403 15.55 3.34 30.61
N SER A 404 16.33 3.85 31.55
CA SER A 404 16.23 3.63 33.00
C SER A 404 15.38 4.67 33.73
N GLU A 405 14.36 5.24 33.06
CA GLU A 405 13.45 6.20 33.69
C GLU A 405 12.61 5.54 34.79
N ARG A 406 12.42 6.20 35.95
CA ARG A 406 11.67 5.65 37.10
C ARG A 406 10.20 5.38 36.79
N GLU A 407 9.57 6.32 36.09
CA GLU A 407 8.16 6.24 35.68
C GLU A 407 7.98 5.35 34.46
N GLU A 408 7.22 4.26 34.62
CA GLU A 408 6.96 3.30 33.54
C GLU A 408 6.32 3.97 32.31
N SER A 409 5.39 4.90 32.53
CA SER A 409 4.69 5.60 31.45
C SER A 409 5.63 6.44 30.58
N VAL A 410 6.65 7.08 31.18
CA VAL A 410 7.66 7.85 30.45
C VAL A 410 8.63 6.89 29.75
N ARG A 411 9.06 5.82 30.44
CA ARG A 411 9.96 4.80 29.90
C ARG A 411 9.42 4.16 28.62
N LEU A 412 8.13 3.79 28.61
CA LEU A 412 7.48 3.19 27.44
C LEU A 412 7.43 4.15 26.25
N GLU A 413 7.21 5.45 26.47
CA GLU A 413 7.22 6.47 25.40
C GLU A 413 8.62 6.69 24.84
N VAL A 414 9.66 6.68 25.69
CA VAL A 414 11.06 6.76 25.24
C VAL A 414 11.43 5.54 24.38
N LEU A 415 11.06 4.33 24.82
CA LEU A 415 11.28 3.10 24.06
C LEU A 415 10.50 3.08 22.75
N ALA A 416 9.26 3.62 22.73
CA ALA A 416 8.47 3.76 21.51
C ALA A 416 9.10 4.75 20.53
N ALA A 417 9.60 5.89 21.01
CA ALA A 417 10.31 6.86 20.17
C ALA A 417 11.54 6.23 19.49
N PHE A 418 12.29 5.41 20.23
CA PHE A 418 13.44 4.70 19.67
C PHE A 418 13.05 3.56 18.71
N GLU A 419 11.94 2.86 18.97
CA GLU A 419 11.39 1.86 18.03
C GLU A 419 11.06 2.51 16.68
N VAL A 420 10.39 3.68 16.69
CA VAL A 420 10.08 4.43 15.47
C VAL A 420 11.36 4.84 14.73
N LEU A 421 12.40 5.30 15.45
CA LEU A 421 13.69 5.64 14.86
C LEU A 421 14.31 4.47 14.08
N LEU A 422 14.29 3.26 14.64
CA LEU A 422 14.79 2.05 14.00
C LEU A 422 13.91 1.61 12.82
N LYS A 423 12.59 1.74 12.92
CA LYS A 423 11.66 1.46 11.81
C LYS A 423 11.90 2.39 10.63
N GLN A 424 12.07 3.69 10.87
CA GLN A 424 12.40 4.66 9.82
C GLN A 424 13.74 4.32 9.16
N THR A 425 14.75 3.94 9.96
CA THR A 425 16.05 3.50 9.44
C THR A 425 15.93 2.26 8.56
N THR A 426 15.09 1.29 8.95
CA THR A 426 14.81 0.08 8.16
C THR A 426 14.06 0.39 6.87
N ALA A 427 13.10 1.32 6.90
CA ALA A 427 12.34 1.76 5.74
C ALA A 427 13.25 2.45 4.71
N VAL A 428 14.13 3.34 5.16
CA VAL A 428 15.14 4.00 4.31
C VAL A 428 16.07 2.95 3.70
N ARG A 429 16.59 2.00 4.49
CA ARG A 429 17.45 0.92 3.97
C ARG A 429 16.75 0.07 2.90
N LYS A 430 15.49 -0.32 3.11
CA LYS A 430 14.72 -1.09 2.11
C LYS A 430 14.55 -0.28 0.83
N SER A 431 14.32 1.02 0.93
CA SER A 431 14.28 1.91 -0.24
C SER A 431 15.66 2.00 -0.94
N ASP A 432 16.76 2.02 -0.19
CA ASP A 432 18.12 2.05 -0.76
C ASP A 432 18.48 0.75 -1.49
N ILE A 433 17.97 -0.40 -1.00
CA ILE A 433 18.15 -1.71 -1.66
C ILE A 433 17.31 -1.79 -2.94
N VAL A 434 16.05 -1.37 -2.90
CA VAL A 434 15.15 -1.34 -4.07
C VAL A 434 15.65 -0.34 -5.11
N THR A 435 16.25 0.76 -4.68
CA THR A 435 16.79 1.76 -5.60
C THR A 435 18.05 1.28 -6.29
N GLY A 436 18.72 0.21 -5.85
CA GLY A 436 19.91 -0.33 -6.51
C GLY A 436 21.21 0.43 -6.19
N SER A 437 21.21 1.27 -5.14
CA SER A 437 22.36 2.11 -4.75
C SER A 437 23.59 1.31 -4.26
N ARG A 438 23.50 -0.03 -4.21
CA ARG A 438 24.63 -0.93 -3.95
C ARG A 438 24.88 -1.89 -5.12
N SER A 439 25.49 -1.37 -6.18
CA SER A 439 26.31 -2.20 -7.08
C SER A 439 27.63 -1.51 -7.44
N LYS A 440 28.35 -1.00 -6.44
CA LYS A 440 29.82 -0.97 -6.51
C LYS A 440 30.33 -2.35 -6.11
N ARG A 441 30.43 -3.22 -7.12
CA ARG A 441 31.22 -4.47 -7.18
C ARG A 441 31.44 -5.23 -5.87
N LYS A 442 30.72 -6.35 -5.71
CA LYS A 442 31.25 -7.54 -5.02
C LYS A 442 32.40 -8.10 -5.86
N ARG A 443 33.60 -7.51 -5.73
CA ARG A 443 34.85 -8.07 -6.24
C ARG A 443 35.56 -8.70 -5.05
N SER A 444 35.76 -10.03 -5.14
CA SER A 444 36.59 -10.90 -4.30
C SER A 444 36.65 -10.60 -2.79
N GLU A 445 36.14 -11.56 -2.02
CA GLU A 445 36.57 -11.80 -0.64
C GLU A 445 38.09 -11.64 -0.52
N GLY A 446 38.53 -10.68 0.30
CA GLY A 446 39.93 -10.43 0.60
C GLY A 446 40.22 -8.95 0.82
N MET A 447 40.11 -8.51 2.09
CA MET A 447 40.68 -7.27 2.64
C MET A 447 40.30 -5.96 1.93
N ASP A 448 39.32 -5.24 2.49
CA ASP A 448 39.24 -3.78 2.64
C ASP A 448 37.81 -3.39 3.08
N GLU A 449 37.59 -3.22 4.39
CA GLU A 449 36.28 -2.87 4.99
C GLU A 449 36.01 -1.35 5.14
N ASP A 450 36.92 -0.46 4.72
CA ASP A 450 36.95 0.92 5.22
C ASP A 450 36.45 2.05 4.28
N TYR A 451 35.50 1.81 3.37
CA TYR A 451 34.96 2.91 2.54
C TYR A 451 33.43 2.88 2.34
N ALA A 452 32.67 2.72 3.44
CA ALA A 452 31.33 3.29 3.50
C ALA A 452 31.47 4.78 3.85
N SER A 453 30.75 5.68 3.16
CA SER A 453 30.70 7.09 3.55
C SER A 453 30.22 7.20 5.01
N ASP A 454 31.03 7.79 5.89
CA ASP A 454 30.82 7.86 7.35
C ASP A 454 29.52 8.58 7.78
N ASP A 455 28.83 9.29 6.87
CA ASP A 455 27.74 10.23 7.20
C ASP A 455 26.31 9.62 7.13
N GLY A 456 26.19 8.30 7.06
CA GLY A 456 24.92 7.59 6.94
C GLY A 456 24.27 7.19 8.29
N PRO A 457 22.93 6.95 8.32
CA PRO A 457 22.22 6.57 9.54
C PRO A 457 22.63 5.18 10.07
N ILE A 458 23.05 4.25 9.19
CA ILE A 458 23.49 2.90 9.59
C ILE A 458 24.86 2.93 10.29
N PRO A 459 25.91 3.59 9.75
CA PRO A 459 27.15 3.84 10.50
C PRO A 459 26.92 4.49 11.86
N ALA A 460 26.06 5.51 11.93
CA ALA A 460 25.72 6.18 13.18
C ALA A 460 25.06 5.22 14.19
N LEU A 461 24.10 4.40 13.76
CA LEU A 461 23.49 3.37 14.62
C LEU A 461 24.52 2.34 15.11
N ARG A 462 25.47 1.90 14.26
CA ARG A 462 26.54 0.98 14.66
C ARG A 462 27.43 1.58 15.75
N SER A 463 27.75 2.87 15.67
CA SER A 463 28.55 3.54 16.70
C SER A 463 27.87 3.59 18.07
N LEU A 464 26.53 3.67 18.10
CA LEU A 464 25.74 3.72 19.34
C LEU A 464 25.33 2.34 19.85
N LEU A 465 25.55 1.29 19.06
CA LEU A 465 25.10 -0.07 19.35
C LEU A 465 25.54 -0.59 20.72
N PRO A 466 26.79 -0.39 21.19
CA PRO A 466 27.21 -0.88 22.52
C PRO A 466 26.46 -0.20 23.67
N GLN A 467 26.18 1.10 23.54
CA GLN A 467 25.43 1.84 24.56
C GLN A 467 23.96 1.42 24.56
N LEU A 468 23.39 1.28 23.36
CA LEU A 468 22.01 0.88 23.16
C LEU A 468 21.75 -0.56 23.65
N SER A 469 22.66 -1.50 23.37
CA SER A 469 22.55 -2.87 23.86
C SER A 469 22.62 -2.90 25.38
N LYS A 470 23.63 -2.26 26.00
CA LYS A 470 23.75 -2.19 27.47
C LYS A 470 22.47 -1.66 28.12
N ALA A 471 21.94 -0.53 27.64
CA ALA A 471 20.73 0.08 28.19
C ALA A 471 19.49 -0.81 28.04
N THR A 472 19.36 -1.52 26.91
CA THR A 472 18.24 -2.42 26.65
C THR A 472 18.31 -3.67 27.52
N LEU A 473 19.51 -4.21 27.74
CA LEU A 473 19.73 -5.38 28.61
C LEU A 473 19.34 -5.09 30.06
N THR A 474 19.68 -3.90 30.58
CA THR A 474 19.26 -3.48 31.93
C THR A 474 17.73 -3.47 32.07
N GLN A 475 17.01 -3.09 31.02
CA GLN A 475 15.54 -3.09 31.05
C GLN A 475 14.91 -4.46 30.77
N LEU A 476 15.67 -5.39 30.20
CA LEU A 476 15.23 -6.75 29.91
C LEU A 476 15.02 -7.59 31.18
N SER A 477 15.71 -7.24 32.27
CA SER A 477 15.54 -7.81 33.61
C SER A 477 14.51 -7.07 34.47
N SER A 478 13.79 -6.09 33.92
CA SER A 478 12.77 -5.34 34.65
C SER A 478 11.61 -6.20 35.14
N LYS A 479 11.04 -5.88 36.31
CA LYS A 479 9.83 -6.52 36.84
C LYS A 479 8.61 -6.31 35.91
N SER A 480 8.57 -5.18 35.20
CA SER A 480 7.48 -4.83 34.28
C SER A 480 7.46 -5.71 33.03
N VAL A 481 6.33 -6.41 32.80
CA VAL A 481 6.11 -7.19 31.57
C VAL A 481 6.02 -6.29 30.31
N PRO A 482 5.28 -5.16 30.31
CA PRO A 482 5.26 -4.24 29.17
C PRO A 482 6.64 -3.71 28.77
N THR A 483 7.49 -3.37 29.75
CA THR A 483 8.86 -2.89 29.50
C THR A 483 9.69 -3.98 28.82
N ARG A 484 9.67 -5.21 29.35
CA ARG A 484 10.39 -6.36 28.76
C ARG A 484 9.92 -6.69 27.35
N GLN A 485 8.60 -6.66 27.13
CA GLN A 485 8.00 -6.88 25.81
C GLN A 485 8.53 -5.85 24.81
N GLN A 486 8.51 -4.57 25.17
CA GLN A 486 8.99 -3.49 24.31
C GLN A 486 10.50 -3.61 24.03
N CYS A 487 11.30 -4.09 24.99
CA CYS A 487 12.72 -4.37 24.78
C CYS A 487 12.95 -5.46 23.72
N PHE A 488 12.19 -6.56 23.72
CA PHE A 488 12.30 -7.58 22.65
C PHE A 488 11.86 -7.04 21.28
N VAL A 489 10.83 -6.19 21.24
CA VAL A 489 10.44 -5.49 20.01
C VAL A 489 11.58 -4.60 19.51
N LEU A 490 12.25 -3.88 20.42
CA LEU A 490 13.39 -3.02 20.11
C LEU A 490 14.57 -3.83 19.58
N LEU A 491 14.96 -4.92 20.26
CA LEU A 491 16.01 -5.83 19.81
C LEU A 491 15.71 -6.39 18.41
N ARG A 492 14.46 -6.76 18.13
CA ARG A 492 14.04 -7.19 16.79
C ARG A 492 14.25 -6.09 15.75
N GLN A 493 13.86 -4.85 16.06
CA GLN A 493 14.07 -3.72 15.14
C GLN A 493 15.55 -3.40 14.94
N MET A 494 16.39 -3.54 15.98
CA MET A 494 17.85 -3.36 15.87
C MET A 494 18.46 -4.36 14.90
N VAL A 495 18.11 -5.65 15.04
CA VAL A 495 18.60 -6.70 14.14
C VAL A 495 18.12 -6.46 12.70
N GLN A 496 16.87 -6.05 12.50
CA GLN A 496 16.34 -5.72 11.16
C GLN A 496 17.03 -4.50 10.54
N ALA A 497 17.33 -3.48 11.33
CA ALA A 497 18.01 -2.28 10.84
C ALA A 497 19.47 -2.58 10.45
N LEU A 498 20.17 -3.41 11.22
CA LEU A 498 21.60 -3.70 11.05
C LEU A 498 21.91 -4.96 10.21
N GLU A 499 20.95 -5.88 10.03
CA GLU A 499 21.18 -7.26 9.57
C GLU A 499 22.23 -7.97 10.45
N GLY A 500 22.02 -7.95 11.77
CA GLY A 500 22.92 -8.52 12.77
C GLY A 500 23.25 -7.57 13.92
N GLY A 501 24.48 -7.60 14.40
CA GLY A 501 25.07 -6.61 15.33
C GLY A 501 24.99 -6.94 16.83
N LEU A 502 24.22 -7.95 17.25
CA LEU A 502 24.04 -8.28 18.66
C LEU A 502 25.00 -9.36 19.19
N ALA A 503 26.08 -9.66 18.46
CA ALA A 503 26.99 -10.77 18.77
C ALA A 503 27.74 -10.61 20.11
N ASP A 504 27.99 -9.38 20.57
CA ASP A 504 28.72 -9.12 21.82
C ASP A 504 27.84 -9.21 23.07
N SER A 505 26.52 -9.29 22.91
CA SER A 505 25.53 -9.23 23.99
C SER A 505 24.64 -10.46 24.06
N VAL A 506 25.08 -11.58 23.50
CA VAL A 506 24.24 -12.77 23.27
C VAL A 506 23.84 -13.46 24.57
N ASP A 507 24.79 -13.63 25.49
CA ASP A 507 24.55 -14.35 26.75
C ASP A 507 23.35 -13.82 27.53
N PRO A 508 23.30 -12.52 27.91
CA PRO A 508 22.15 -11.99 28.66
C PRO A 508 20.85 -11.98 27.85
N ILE A 509 20.91 -11.80 26.52
CA ILE A 509 19.73 -11.83 25.64
C ILE A 509 19.12 -13.23 25.63
N CYS A 510 19.94 -14.25 25.40
CA CYS A 510 19.50 -15.63 25.30
C CYS A 510 18.97 -16.14 26.65
N THR A 511 19.64 -15.81 27.77
CA THR A 511 19.13 -16.15 29.11
C THR A 511 17.77 -15.50 29.39
N ALA A 512 17.62 -14.21 29.09
CA ALA A 512 16.36 -13.51 29.28
C ALA A 512 15.25 -14.06 28.38
N ALA A 513 15.55 -14.36 27.11
CA ALA A 513 14.62 -14.99 26.18
C ALA A 513 14.15 -16.36 26.67
N ALA A 514 15.07 -17.21 27.13
CA ALA A 514 14.74 -18.51 27.70
C ALA A 514 13.83 -18.38 28.93
N SER A 515 14.06 -17.37 29.79
CA SER A 515 13.21 -17.10 30.95
C SER A 515 11.79 -16.67 30.54
N ALA A 516 11.65 -15.76 29.57
CA ALA A 516 10.38 -15.23 29.10
C ALA A 516 9.48 -16.30 28.47
N LEU A 517 10.08 -17.28 27.78
CA LEU A 517 9.36 -18.40 27.16
C LEU A 517 8.94 -19.49 28.18
N ARG A 518 9.53 -19.53 29.37
CA ARG A 518 9.17 -20.51 30.41
C ARG A 518 7.93 -20.13 31.21
N THR A 519 7.58 -18.85 31.29
CA THR A 519 6.55 -18.28 32.18
C THR A 519 5.17 -18.04 31.53
N VAL A 520 4.79 -18.81 30.51
CA VAL A 520 3.57 -18.59 29.72
C VAL A 520 2.31 -19.13 30.43
N ASP A 521 1.85 -18.44 31.47
CA ASP A 521 0.63 -18.82 32.21
C ASP A 521 -0.46 -17.71 32.26
N SER A 522 -0.15 -16.47 31.85
CA SER A 522 -1.02 -15.28 31.88
C SER A 522 -1.17 -14.59 30.50
N ALA A 523 -2.25 -13.83 30.28
CA ALA A 523 -2.48 -13.06 29.05
C ALA A 523 -1.43 -11.96 28.80
N THR A 524 -0.80 -11.41 29.84
CA THR A 524 0.35 -10.48 29.69
C THR A 524 1.65 -11.22 29.37
N SER A 525 1.76 -12.49 29.79
CA SER A 525 2.93 -13.32 29.44
C SER A 525 2.87 -13.86 28.01
N SER A 526 1.68 -13.99 27.41
CA SER A 526 1.55 -14.43 26.01
C SER A 526 2.01 -13.35 25.01
N SER A 527 1.76 -12.07 25.28
CA SER A 527 2.29 -10.98 24.43
C SER A 527 3.82 -10.87 24.51
N LEU A 528 4.40 -11.11 25.70
CA LEU A 528 5.84 -11.20 25.89
C LEU A 528 6.44 -12.39 25.13
N ALA A 529 5.83 -13.57 25.19
CA ALA A 529 6.29 -14.75 24.47
C ALA A 529 6.27 -14.54 22.95
N ILE A 530 5.19 -13.94 22.42
CA ILE A 530 5.08 -13.60 20.99
C ILE A 530 6.20 -12.63 20.58
N ALA A 531 6.44 -11.57 21.35
CA ALA A 531 7.52 -10.61 21.07
C ALA A 531 8.90 -11.28 21.11
N THR A 532 9.13 -12.19 22.06
CA THR A 532 10.38 -12.94 22.23
C THR A 532 10.63 -13.90 21.07
N LEU A 533 9.64 -14.70 20.67
CA LEU A 533 9.74 -15.62 19.53
C LEU A 533 9.95 -14.85 18.21
N SER A 534 9.18 -13.79 18.01
CA SER A 534 9.32 -12.92 16.83
C SER A 534 10.73 -12.29 16.76
N PHE A 535 11.32 -11.94 17.90
CA PHE A 535 12.72 -11.51 17.97
C PHE A 535 13.67 -12.65 17.62
N LEU A 536 13.52 -13.84 18.24
CA LEU A 536 14.41 -14.98 18.02
C LEU A 536 14.44 -15.45 16.57
N ALA A 537 13.29 -15.47 15.89
CA ALA A 537 13.22 -15.80 14.45
C ALA A 537 14.12 -14.87 13.63
N VAL A 538 13.99 -13.56 13.82
CA VAL A 538 14.83 -12.56 13.14
C VAL A 538 16.29 -12.65 13.58
N PHE A 539 16.54 -12.93 14.86
CA PHE A 539 17.90 -13.07 15.40
C PHE A 539 18.65 -14.23 14.75
N PHE A 540 18.00 -15.40 14.60
CA PHE A 540 18.60 -16.58 13.96
C PHE A 540 18.84 -16.38 12.46
N ASP A 541 17.93 -15.73 11.74
CA ASP A 541 18.11 -15.49 10.30
C ASP A 541 19.28 -14.54 9.98
N ASN A 542 19.64 -13.66 10.92
CA ASN A 542 20.63 -12.59 10.68
C ASN A 542 21.95 -12.75 11.46
N HIS A 543 22.10 -13.78 12.29
CA HIS A 543 23.35 -14.07 13.00
C HIS A 543 23.88 -15.46 12.65
N PRO A 544 25.21 -15.63 12.52
CA PRO A 544 25.77 -16.95 12.29
C PRO A 544 25.60 -17.85 13.52
N ALA A 545 25.26 -19.11 13.28
CA ALA A 545 25.05 -20.18 14.28
C ALA A 545 26.04 -20.21 15.45
N ARG A 546 27.33 -19.93 15.19
CA ARG A 546 28.41 -19.93 16.19
C ARG A 546 28.15 -18.99 17.38
N VAL A 547 27.35 -17.96 17.17
CA VAL A 547 27.12 -16.87 18.12
C VAL A 547 26.22 -17.33 19.27
N PHE A 548 25.21 -18.15 18.99
CA PHE A 548 24.20 -18.56 19.97
C PHE A 548 24.23 -20.07 20.29
N ALA A 549 25.15 -20.83 19.71
CA ALA A 549 25.26 -22.28 19.87
C ALA A 549 25.27 -22.74 21.35
N ALA A 550 25.98 -22.01 22.22
CA ALA A 550 26.08 -22.33 23.65
C ALA A 550 24.72 -22.29 24.39
N HIS A 551 23.79 -21.45 23.95
CA HIS A 551 22.48 -21.23 24.58
C HIS A 551 21.36 -22.12 24.04
N LEU A 552 21.63 -22.90 23.00
CA LEU A 552 20.61 -23.76 22.37
C LEU A 552 20.07 -24.83 23.33
N LYS A 553 20.87 -25.24 24.33
CA LYS A 553 20.45 -26.20 25.35
C LYS A 553 19.24 -25.71 26.16
N ASP A 554 19.13 -24.40 26.39
CA ASP A 554 18.03 -23.80 27.16
C ASP A 554 16.92 -23.25 26.26
N LEU A 555 17.28 -22.70 25.09
CA LEU A 555 16.32 -22.09 24.17
C LEU A 555 15.46 -23.11 23.44
N VAL A 556 16.05 -24.20 22.97
CA VAL A 556 15.33 -25.20 22.13
C VAL A 556 14.21 -25.87 22.91
N PRO A 557 14.40 -26.36 24.16
CA PRO A 557 13.30 -26.92 24.94
C PRO A 557 12.16 -25.91 25.18
N ALA A 558 12.49 -24.62 25.38
CA ALA A 558 11.50 -23.58 25.57
C ALA A 558 10.69 -23.33 24.27
N ILE A 559 11.34 -23.28 23.11
CA ILE A 559 10.68 -23.15 21.80
C ILE A 559 9.78 -24.37 21.53
N VAL A 560 10.27 -25.59 21.79
CA VAL A 560 9.50 -26.83 21.61
C VAL A 560 8.25 -26.86 22.50
N ARG A 561 8.35 -26.37 23.76
CA ARG A 561 7.16 -26.20 24.61
C ARG A 561 6.14 -25.26 23.97
N CYS A 562 6.59 -24.10 23.46
CA CYS A 562 5.72 -23.12 22.80
C CYS A 562 5.05 -23.63 21.51
N GLN A 563 5.63 -24.62 20.82
CA GLN A 563 4.98 -25.23 19.64
C GLN A 563 3.65 -25.92 20.01
N ARG A 564 3.52 -26.47 21.23
CA ARG A 564 2.31 -27.13 21.74
C ARG A 564 1.43 -26.21 22.61
N ASP A 565 1.58 -24.90 22.50
CA ASP A 565 0.79 -23.95 23.29
C ASP A 565 -0.71 -23.99 22.93
N LYS A 566 -1.57 -23.58 23.87
CA LYS A 566 -3.02 -23.48 23.66
C LYS A 566 -3.37 -22.33 22.71
N LEU A 567 -2.58 -21.26 22.72
CA LEU A 567 -2.79 -20.10 21.86
C LEU A 567 -2.07 -20.31 20.52
N GLN A 568 -2.84 -20.52 19.46
CA GLN A 568 -2.33 -20.78 18.10
C GLN A 568 -1.28 -19.77 17.62
N ARG A 569 -1.41 -18.49 18.02
CA ARG A 569 -0.46 -17.45 17.64
C ARG A 569 0.94 -17.70 18.18
N ILE A 570 1.08 -18.26 19.39
CA ILE A 570 2.38 -18.62 19.97
C ILE A 570 2.99 -19.78 19.21
N SER A 571 2.19 -20.82 18.91
CA SER A 571 2.64 -21.96 18.11
C SER A 571 3.16 -21.52 16.74
N PHE A 572 2.48 -20.59 16.06
CA PHE A 572 2.94 -20.09 14.76
C PHE A 572 4.31 -19.41 14.83
N GLU A 573 4.50 -18.50 15.78
CA GLU A 573 5.79 -17.81 15.97
C GLU A 573 6.89 -18.79 16.41
N ALA A 574 6.55 -19.83 17.18
CA ALA A 574 7.49 -20.87 17.59
C ALA A 574 7.96 -21.71 16.39
N PHE A 575 7.05 -22.05 15.47
CA PHE A 575 7.40 -22.73 14.23
C PHE A 575 8.24 -21.86 13.27
N ASP A 576 7.95 -20.56 13.20
CA ASP A 576 8.77 -19.60 12.45
C ASP A 576 10.18 -19.49 13.04
N THR A 577 10.28 -19.42 14.37
CA THR A 577 11.56 -19.42 15.09
C THR A 577 12.35 -20.71 14.85
N ALA A 578 11.67 -21.85 14.86
CA ALA A 578 12.28 -23.15 14.58
C ALA A 578 12.79 -23.27 13.13
N SER A 579 12.03 -22.75 12.16
CA SER A 579 12.45 -22.66 10.76
C SER A 579 13.70 -21.78 10.60
N ALA A 580 13.70 -20.59 11.22
CA ALA A 580 14.84 -19.68 11.18
C ALA A 580 16.10 -20.31 11.80
N LEU A 581 15.95 -21.06 12.89
CA LEU A 581 17.07 -21.78 13.48
C LEU A 581 17.65 -22.83 12.51
N ALA A 582 16.80 -23.60 11.84
CA ALA A 582 17.25 -24.58 10.84
C ALA A 582 17.97 -23.92 9.65
N ASN A 583 17.47 -22.77 9.18
CA ASN A 583 18.09 -21.99 8.12
C ASN A 583 19.49 -21.50 8.51
N SER A 584 19.63 -21.01 9.74
CA SER A 584 20.90 -20.51 10.30
C SER A 584 21.93 -21.62 10.52
N ALA A 585 21.47 -22.86 10.76
CA ALA A 585 22.34 -24.01 10.99
C ALA A 585 23.16 -24.34 9.73
N ARG A 586 22.56 -24.19 8.55
CA ARG A 586 23.24 -24.37 7.26
C ARG A 586 22.59 -23.54 6.15
N PRO A 587 23.15 -22.38 5.79
CA PRO A 587 22.64 -21.59 4.67
C PRO A 587 22.66 -22.37 3.35
N LEU A 588 21.66 -22.14 2.49
CA LEU A 588 21.53 -22.79 1.18
C LEU A 588 22.79 -22.56 0.32
N GLY A 589 23.40 -23.65 -0.15
CA GLY A 589 24.64 -23.63 -0.94
C GLY A 589 25.93 -23.79 -0.15
N SER A 590 25.89 -23.82 1.19
CA SER A 590 27.05 -24.10 2.04
C SER A 590 27.27 -25.62 2.22
N THR A 591 28.46 -26.11 1.90
CA THR A 591 28.86 -27.52 2.10
C THR A 591 29.46 -27.79 3.48
N ALA A 592 29.51 -26.79 4.37
CA ALA A 592 30.12 -26.91 5.69
C ALA A 592 29.43 -27.98 6.57
N SER A 593 30.22 -28.63 7.43
CA SER A 593 29.74 -29.57 8.46
C SER A 593 29.09 -28.80 9.61
N ILE A 594 28.00 -29.35 10.15
CA ILE A 594 27.20 -28.75 11.22
C ILE A 594 27.87 -29.04 12.57
N ALA A 595 27.89 -28.06 13.48
CA ALA A 595 28.38 -28.26 14.84
C ALA A 595 27.46 -29.21 15.64
N PRO A 596 28.01 -30.07 16.52
CA PRO A 596 27.23 -31.10 17.22
C PRO A 596 26.10 -30.54 18.11
N GLU A 597 26.30 -29.34 18.67
CA GLU A 597 25.29 -28.65 19.48
C GLU A 597 24.08 -28.21 18.64
N LEU A 598 24.33 -27.72 17.42
CA LEU A 598 23.29 -27.36 16.46
C LEU A 598 22.61 -28.60 15.88
N GLU A 599 23.35 -29.67 15.62
CA GLU A 599 22.76 -30.94 15.21
C GLU A 599 21.73 -31.43 16.24
N ASN A 600 22.10 -31.43 17.53
CA ASN A 600 21.18 -31.85 18.59
C ASN A 600 19.95 -30.93 18.71
N ALA A 601 20.14 -29.62 18.56
CA ALA A 601 19.04 -28.65 18.54
C ALA A 601 18.05 -28.90 17.38
N VAL A 602 18.58 -29.10 16.18
CA VAL A 602 17.77 -29.37 14.98
C VAL A 602 17.07 -30.73 15.09
N ARG A 603 17.69 -31.75 15.68
CA ARG A 603 17.06 -33.05 15.95
C ARG A 603 15.86 -32.92 16.90
N GLN A 604 15.99 -32.18 18.00
CA GLN A 604 14.87 -31.96 18.94
C GLN A 604 13.70 -31.21 18.28
N ILE A 605 13.98 -30.20 17.47
CA ILE A 605 12.95 -29.47 16.71
C ILE A 605 12.27 -30.39 15.70
N PHE A 606 13.05 -31.22 15.00
CA PHE A 606 12.53 -32.19 14.04
C PHE A 606 11.60 -33.20 14.70
N GLU A 607 12.01 -33.82 15.81
CA GLU A 607 11.19 -34.75 16.59
C GLU A 607 9.89 -34.10 17.07
N ALA A 608 9.98 -32.91 17.68
CA ALA A 608 8.81 -32.17 18.14
C ALA A 608 7.83 -31.80 17.01
N THR A 609 8.37 -31.42 15.84
CA THR A 609 7.59 -31.07 14.66
C THR A 609 6.89 -32.30 14.08
N ILE A 610 7.56 -33.45 14.03
CA ILE A 610 6.98 -34.73 13.58
C ILE A 610 5.86 -35.19 14.51
N ASP A 611 6.07 -35.13 15.82
CA ASP A 611 5.03 -35.49 16.79
C ASP A 611 3.75 -34.67 16.60
N ILE A 612 3.89 -33.34 16.46
CA ILE A 612 2.75 -32.43 16.27
C ILE A 612 2.09 -32.67 14.91
N LEU A 613 2.87 -32.95 13.87
CA LEU A 613 2.34 -33.26 12.55
C LEU A 613 1.62 -34.61 12.52
N GLY A 614 2.05 -35.58 13.33
CA GLY A 614 1.44 -36.90 13.48
C GLY A 614 0.17 -36.89 14.35
N ASP A 615 0.06 -35.94 15.28
CA ASP A 615 -1.10 -35.79 16.16
C ASP A 615 -2.34 -35.28 15.39
N ASN A 616 -3.46 -35.97 15.54
CA ASN A 616 -4.72 -35.58 14.90
C ASN A 616 -5.62 -34.72 15.81
N THR A 617 -5.25 -34.52 17.08
CA THR A 617 -5.97 -33.68 18.03
C THR A 617 -5.61 -32.19 17.91
N VAL A 618 -4.45 -31.89 17.31
CA VAL A 618 -3.98 -30.53 17.04
C VAL A 618 -4.75 -29.90 15.88
N ASP A 619 -4.97 -28.60 15.97
CA ASP A 619 -5.64 -27.80 14.96
C ASP A 619 -5.02 -27.96 13.56
N GLY A 620 -5.84 -27.83 12.51
CA GLY A 620 -5.41 -27.95 11.12
C GLY A 620 -4.32 -26.95 10.73
N ASP A 621 -4.47 -25.69 11.14
CA ASP A 621 -3.59 -24.59 10.72
C ASP A 621 -2.21 -24.73 11.39
N VAL A 622 -2.19 -25.19 12.63
CA VAL A 622 -0.95 -25.49 13.37
C VAL A 622 -0.18 -26.64 12.71
N ARG A 623 -0.88 -27.66 12.23
CA ARG A 623 -0.25 -28.78 11.50
C ARG A 623 0.27 -28.37 10.12
N GLU A 624 -0.40 -27.45 9.44
CA GLU A 624 0.12 -26.88 8.19
C GLU A 624 1.41 -26.08 8.43
N LYS A 625 1.47 -25.31 9.52
CA LYS A 625 2.69 -24.61 9.91
C LYS A 625 3.82 -25.56 10.30
N ALA A 626 3.50 -26.65 11.00
CA ALA A 626 4.44 -27.73 11.31
C ALA A 626 4.98 -28.40 10.03
N LEU A 627 4.11 -28.65 9.04
CA LEU A 627 4.50 -29.21 7.74
C LEU A 627 5.47 -28.30 6.98
N SER A 628 5.21 -26.98 6.95
CA SER A 628 6.13 -26.01 6.35
C SER A 628 7.48 -25.98 7.07
N THR A 629 7.48 -26.08 8.41
CA THR A 629 8.70 -26.10 9.22
C THR A 629 9.51 -27.36 8.96
N LEU A 630 8.85 -28.52 8.88
CA LEU A 630 9.49 -29.79 8.50
C LEU A 630 10.16 -29.70 7.13
N GLY A 631 9.49 -29.09 6.16
CA GLY A 631 10.08 -28.82 4.84
C GLY A 631 11.36 -28.00 4.91
N ASN A 632 11.34 -26.88 5.62
CA ASN A 632 12.51 -26.02 5.83
C ASN A 632 13.67 -26.79 6.51
N VAL A 633 13.39 -27.55 7.56
CA VAL A 633 14.39 -28.37 8.25
C VAL A 633 15.05 -29.36 7.27
N LEU A 634 14.26 -30.06 6.45
CA LEU A 634 14.77 -31.01 5.46
C LEU A 634 15.60 -30.34 4.37
N ILE A 635 15.20 -29.17 3.88
CA ILE A 635 15.92 -28.42 2.85
C ILE A 635 17.34 -28.10 3.29
N HIS A 636 17.50 -27.66 4.54
CA HIS A 636 18.77 -27.16 5.10
C HIS A 636 19.62 -28.26 5.76
N THR A 637 19.00 -29.30 6.32
CA THR A 637 19.69 -30.30 7.17
C THR A 637 19.28 -31.74 6.89
N GLY A 638 18.73 -32.00 5.71
CA GLY A 638 18.17 -33.31 5.35
C GLY A 638 19.15 -34.49 5.46
N ASP A 639 20.44 -34.27 5.27
CA ASP A 639 21.50 -35.29 5.37
C ASP A 639 21.63 -35.90 6.78
N LEU A 640 21.19 -35.19 7.83
CA LEU A 640 21.21 -35.69 9.22
C LEU A 640 20.13 -36.73 9.53
N PHE A 641 19.09 -36.81 8.69
CA PHE A 641 17.86 -37.55 8.98
C PHE A 641 17.63 -38.75 8.07
N THR A 642 18.65 -39.19 7.30
CA THR A 642 18.51 -40.30 6.34
C THR A 642 17.96 -41.59 6.97
N SER A 643 18.25 -41.86 8.25
CA SER A 643 17.73 -43.04 8.96
C SER A 643 16.23 -42.97 9.30
N VAL A 644 15.62 -41.79 9.26
CA VAL A 644 14.22 -41.52 9.65
C VAL A 644 13.37 -41.08 8.44
N TYR A 645 13.95 -41.14 7.23
CA TYR A 645 13.25 -40.73 6.01
C TYR A 645 11.93 -41.49 5.80
N SER A 646 11.89 -42.79 6.09
CA SER A 646 10.67 -43.60 5.92
C SER A 646 9.47 -43.10 6.74
N GLU A 647 9.72 -42.57 7.95
CA GLU A 647 8.67 -42.05 8.83
C GLU A 647 8.26 -40.63 8.42
N CYS A 648 9.22 -39.74 8.18
CA CYS A 648 8.93 -38.34 7.90
C CYS A 648 8.33 -38.12 6.50
N LEU A 649 8.79 -38.87 5.51
CA LEU A 649 8.29 -38.77 4.13
C LEU A 649 6.87 -39.35 4.02
N ASP A 650 6.54 -40.40 4.77
CA ASP A 650 5.18 -40.96 4.84
C ASP A 650 4.19 -39.95 5.47
N LEU A 651 4.60 -39.19 6.49
CA LEU A 651 3.77 -38.11 7.05
C LEU A 651 3.48 -37.01 6.03
N ILE A 652 4.46 -36.62 5.21
CA ILE A 652 4.26 -35.64 4.12
C ILE A 652 3.28 -36.20 3.09
N SER A 653 3.43 -37.47 2.68
CA SER A 653 2.50 -38.15 1.76
C SER A 653 1.08 -38.26 2.31
N LYS A 654 0.91 -38.57 3.60
CA LYS A 654 -0.41 -38.59 4.27
C LYS A 654 -1.08 -37.22 4.24
N ARG A 655 -0.31 -36.13 4.39
CA ARG A 655 -0.84 -34.75 4.35
C ARG A 655 -1.16 -34.30 2.93
N LEU A 656 -0.48 -34.83 1.91
CA LEU A 656 -0.85 -34.65 0.50
C LEU A 656 -2.23 -35.26 0.18
N ALA A 657 -2.60 -36.36 0.84
CA ALA A 657 -3.90 -37.00 0.62
C ALA A 657 -5.09 -36.19 1.17
N VAL A 658 -4.86 -35.30 2.14
CA VAL A 658 -5.87 -34.44 2.78
C VAL A 658 -6.03 -33.13 2.01
N GLU A 659 -7.27 -32.78 1.64
CA GLU A 659 -7.54 -31.64 0.73
C GLU A 659 -7.11 -30.27 1.28
N SER A 660 -7.26 -30.01 2.59
CA SER A 660 -6.89 -28.72 3.18
C SER A 660 -5.37 -28.48 3.18
N SER A 661 -4.59 -29.49 3.57
CA SER A 661 -3.13 -29.41 3.70
C SER A 661 -2.36 -29.72 2.42
N ALA A 662 -3.03 -30.19 1.36
CA ALA A 662 -2.40 -30.59 0.10
C ALA A 662 -1.55 -29.48 -0.55
N PRO A 663 -1.99 -28.20 -0.64
CA PRO A 663 -1.18 -27.14 -1.25
C PRO A 663 0.16 -26.92 -0.51
N THR A 664 0.12 -26.92 0.83
CA THR A 664 1.30 -26.79 1.69
C THR A 664 2.22 -28.00 1.53
N ALA A 665 1.67 -29.22 1.48
CA ALA A 665 2.43 -30.43 1.22
C ALA A 665 3.14 -30.40 -0.14
N ILE A 666 2.46 -29.97 -1.19
CA ILE A 666 3.03 -29.88 -2.55
C ILE A 666 4.17 -28.87 -2.60
N SER A 667 3.99 -27.71 -1.95
CA SER A 667 5.05 -26.70 -1.83
C SER A 667 6.28 -27.29 -1.15
N VAL A 668 6.10 -27.98 -0.02
CA VAL A 668 7.18 -28.65 0.71
C VAL A 668 7.86 -29.72 -0.14
N ILE A 669 7.10 -30.59 -0.82
CA ILE A 669 7.67 -31.63 -1.70
C ILE A 669 8.54 -31.00 -2.80
N GLY A 670 8.08 -29.92 -3.43
CA GLY A 670 8.83 -29.23 -4.49
C GLY A 670 10.12 -28.59 -3.98
N GLN A 671 10.06 -27.90 -2.84
CA GLN A 671 11.25 -27.31 -2.23
C GLN A 671 12.25 -28.37 -1.76
N VAL A 672 11.79 -29.48 -1.18
CA VAL A 672 12.64 -30.61 -0.77
C VAL A 672 13.26 -31.31 -1.99
N ALA A 673 12.51 -31.47 -3.09
CA ALA A 673 13.02 -32.05 -4.33
C ALA A 673 14.16 -31.23 -4.95
N SER A 674 14.05 -29.89 -4.93
CA SER A 674 15.10 -28.98 -5.42
C SER A 674 16.32 -28.89 -4.50
N SER A 675 16.25 -29.37 -3.25
CA SER A 675 17.40 -29.33 -2.33
C SER A 675 18.49 -30.34 -2.72
N PRO A 676 19.77 -29.91 -2.80
CA PRO A 676 20.88 -30.81 -3.12
C PRO A 676 21.30 -31.70 -1.93
N LEU A 677 20.77 -31.50 -0.72
CA LEU A 677 21.20 -32.19 0.50
C LEU A 677 20.39 -33.45 0.80
N VAL A 678 19.09 -33.44 0.49
CA VAL A 678 18.20 -34.60 0.69
C VAL A 678 18.49 -35.58 -0.45
N LYS A 679 19.19 -36.69 -0.20
CA LYS A 679 19.62 -37.66 -1.22
C LYS A 679 19.57 -39.08 -0.70
N GLY A 680 19.35 -40.03 -1.60
CA GLY A 680 19.39 -41.46 -1.29
C GLY A 680 18.36 -42.25 -2.10
N PRO A 681 18.55 -43.58 -2.25
CA PRO A 681 17.62 -44.41 -3.02
C PRO A 681 16.21 -44.38 -2.43
N GLU A 682 16.07 -44.31 -1.10
CA GLU A 682 14.78 -44.22 -0.43
C GLU A 682 14.02 -42.94 -0.77
N PHE A 683 14.72 -41.81 -0.86
CA PHE A 683 14.13 -40.52 -1.21
C PHE A 683 13.72 -40.45 -2.69
N GLU A 684 14.59 -40.90 -3.61
CA GLU A 684 14.26 -40.91 -5.04
C GLU A 684 13.13 -41.91 -5.36
N ASN A 685 13.07 -43.04 -4.64
CA ASN A 685 11.94 -43.96 -4.71
C ASN A 685 10.64 -43.32 -4.19
N TRP A 686 10.69 -42.63 -3.04
CA TRP A 686 9.55 -41.90 -2.51
C TRP A 686 9.08 -40.78 -3.47
N LEU A 687 9.99 -40.04 -4.11
CA LEU A 687 9.63 -39.06 -5.14
C LEU A 687 8.92 -39.72 -6.32
N SER A 688 9.38 -40.91 -6.74
CA SER A 688 8.74 -41.67 -7.81
C SER A 688 7.35 -42.17 -7.41
N GLU A 689 7.14 -42.57 -6.16
CA GLU A 689 5.84 -43.01 -5.62
C GLU A 689 4.85 -41.84 -5.37
N THR A 690 5.37 -40.67 -5.01
CA THR A 690 4.56 -39.47 -4.73
C THR A 690 4.21 -38.68 -5.99
N LEU A 691 5.04 -38.75 -7.04
CA LEU A 691 4.82 -38.05 -8.30
C LEU A 691 3.41 -38.29 -8.89
N PRO A 692 2.87 -39.53 -8.98
CA PRO A 692 1.49 -39.75 -9.41
C PRO A 692 0.44 -39.06 -8.53
N GLN A 693 0.69 -38.95 -7.22
CA GLN A 693 -0.23 -38.29 -6.28
C GLN A 693 -0.24 -36.77 -6.48
N VAL A 694 0.92 -36.16 -6.76
CA VAL A 694 1.02 -34.74 -7.13
C VAL A 694 0.27 -34.47 -8.43
N VAL A 695 0.36 -35.38 -9.41
CA VAL A 695 -0.40 -35.30 -10.67
C VAL A 695 -1.90 -35.45 -10.43
N VAL A 696 -2.33 -36.29 -9.49
CA VAL A 696 -3.74 -36.37 -9.07
C VAL A 696 -4.19 -35.08 -8.36
N ALA A 697 -3.35 -34.47 -7.53
CA ALA A 697 -3.67 -33.21 -6.85
C ALA A 697 -3.90 -32.07 -7.86
N LEU A 698 -3.15 -32.05 -8.96
CA LEU A 698 -3.32 -31.12 -10.07
C LEU A 698 -4.71 -31.23 -10.74
N ARG A 699 -5.38 -32.40 -10.67
CA ARG A 699 -6.78 -32.57 -11.07
C ARG A 699 -7.79 -32.06 -10.03
N ARG A 700 -7.49 -32.27 -8.75
CA ARG A 700 -8.37 -31.89 -7.62
C ARG A 700 -8.42 -30.39 -7.40
N ALA A 701 -7.34 -29.67 -7.72
CA ALA A 701 -7.28 -28.22 -7.65
C ALA A 701 -8.42 -27.58 -8.46
N LYS A 702 -9.29 -26.83 -7.78
CA LYS A 702 -10.45 -26.14 -8.36
C LYS A 702 -10.00 -25.27 -9.55
N LYS A 703 -10.82 -25.18 -10.61
CA LYS A 703 -10.54 -24.41 -11.84
C LYS A 703 -10.18 -22.92 -11.64
N GLY A 704 -10.35 -22.36 -10.44
CA GLY A 704 -10.00 -20.97 -10.10
C GLY A 704 -8.80 -20.78 -9.16
N ALA A 705 -8.16 -21.85 -8.67
CA ALA A 705 -6.93 -21.75 -7.87
C ALA A 705 -5.71 -21.75 -8.79
N SER A 706 -4.71 -20.92 -8.50
CA SER A 706 -3.44 -20.90 -9.25
C SER A 706 -2.70 -22.22 -9.01
N LYS A 707 -2.47 -22.99 -10.08
CA LYS A 707 -1.78 -24.30 -10.04
C LYS A 707 -0.25 -24.18 -10.07
N ASN A 708 0.28 -22.99 -9.80
CA ASN A 708 1.70 -22.68 -9.99
C ASN A 708 2.59 -23.50 -9.04
N THR A 709 2.12 -23.74 -7.81
CA THR A 709 2.85 -24.53 -6.80
C THR A 709 2.98 -25.99 -7.24
N GLU A 710 1.91 -26.57 -7.80
CA GLU A 710 1.88 -27.93 -8.34
C GLU A 710 2.83 -28.07 -9.53
N PHE A 711 2.80 -27.13 -10.47
CA PHE A 711 3.72 -27.16 -11.62
C PHE A 711 5.18 -26.94 -11.23
N ALA A 712 5.46 -26.04 -10.27
CA ALA A 712 6.80 -25.83 -9.76
C ALA A 712 7.35 -27.08 -9.04
N CYS A 713 6.48 -27.76 -8.27
CA CYS A 713 6.79 -29.04 -7.66
C CYS A 713 7.09 -30.11 -8.71
N LEU A 714 6.23 -30.27 -9.72
CA LEU A 714 6.45 -31.21 -10.82
C LEU A 714 7.76 -30.94 -11.57
N ALA A 715 8.06 -29.68 -11.89
CA ALA A 715 9.32 -29.31 -12.55
C ALA A 715 10.53 -29.71 -11.69
N SER A 716 10.50 -29.39 -10.39
CA SER A 716 11.60 -29.73 -9.45
C SER A 716 11.82 -31.25 -9.33
N ILE A 717 10.75 -32.03 -9.33
CA ILE A 717 10.83 -33.50 -9.33
C ILE A 717 11.41 -34.00 -10.67
N LEU A 718 10.90 -33.50 -11.80
CA LEU A 718 11.31 -33.94 -13.14
C LEU A 718 12.75 -33.55 -13.50
N GLU A 719 13.25 -32.41 -13.03
CA GLU A 719 14.67 -32.05 -13.20
C GLU A 719 15.60 -33.04 -12.50
N ARG A 720 15.10 -33.71 -11.45
CA ARG A 720 15.88 -34.61 -10.60
C ARG A 720 15.78 -36.08 -10.99
N ILE A 721 14.56 -36.60 -11.17
CA ILE A 721 14.31 -38.02 -11.49
C ILE A 721 13.84 -38.23 -12.94
N GLY A 722 13.77 -37.18 -13.76
CA GLY A 722 13.19 -37.24 -15.11
C GLY A 722 13.90 -38.22 -16.06
N SER A 723 15.24 -38.32 -15.99
CA SER A 723 16.01 -39.24 -16.83
C SER A 723 15.87 -40.71 -16.42
N SER A 724 15.47 -40.97 -15.17
CA SER A 724 15.25 -42.32 -14.61
C SER A 724 13.76 -42.72 -14.59
N LEU A 725 12.88 -41.89 -15.14
CA LEU A 725 11.45 -42.09 -15.09
C LEU A 725 11.01 -43.26 -15.99
N PRO A 726 10.19 -44.20 -15.50
CA PRO A 726 9.61 -45.24 -16.35
C PRO A 726 8.77 -44.63 -17.48
N GLU A 727 8.84 -45.22 -18.68
CA GLU A 727 8.10 -44.76 -19.86
C GLU A 727 6.59 -44.67 -19.59
N ASP A 728 5.99 -45.72 -19.01
CA ASP A 728 4.56 -45.74 -18.63
C ASP A 728 4.14 -44.58 -17.71
N THR A 729 5.04 -44.17 -16.80
CA THR A 729 4.77 -43.05 -15.87
C THR A 729 4.87 -41.71 -16.59
N ALA A 730 5.87 -41.55 -17.46
CA ALA A 730 6.00 -40.37 -18.31
C ALA A 730 4.79 -40.20 -19.24
N GLU A 731 4.34 -41.29 -19.88
CA GLU A 731 3.15 -41.31 -20.71
C GLU A 731 1.90 -40.93 -19.91
N GLY A 732 1.73 -41.52 -18.71
CA GLY A 732 0.63 -41.20 -17.80
C GLY A 732 0.56 -39.71 -17.46
N ILE A 733 1.71 -39.08 -17.16
CA ILE A 733 1.79 -37.63 -16.87
C ILE A 733 1.39 -36.81 -18.10
N ILE A 734 1.87 -37.17 -19.29
CA ILE A 734 1.51 -36.51 -20.56
C ILE A 734 0.00 -36.54 -20.80
N VAL A 735 -0.67 -37.67 -20.52
CA VAL A 735 -2.13 -37.81 -20.64
C VAL A 735 -2.84 -36.82 -19.71
N GLU A 736 -2.39 -36.74 -18.45
CA GLU A 736 -2.98 -35.90 -17.41
C GLU A 736 -2.73 -34.39 -17.64
N LEU A 737 -1.65 -34.02 -18.32
CA LEU A 737 -1.39 -32.65 -18.76
C LEU A 737 -2.29 -32.20 -19.92
N GLY A 738 -2.83 -33.14 -20.70
CA GLY A 738 -3.61 -32.86 -21.90
C GLY A 738 -4.77 -31.86 -21.72
N PRO A 739 -5.58 -31.91 -20.64
CA PRO A 739 -6.65 -30.94 -20.38
C PRO A 739 -6.16 -29.53 -19.97
N LEU A 740 -4.88 -29.36 -19.67
CA LEU A 740 -4.28 -28.11 -19.13
C LEU A 740 -3.21 -27.52 -20.05
N ILE A 741 -3.07 -28.07 -21.26
CA ILE A 741 -2.02 -27.69 -22.22
C ILE A 741 -2.21 -26.28 -22.81
N ASP A 742 -3.34 -25.64 -22.51
CA ASP A 742 -3.61 -24.22 -22.75
C ASP A 742 -2.85 -23.30 -21.77
N THR A 743 -2.20 -23.86 -20.74
CA THR A 743 -1.37 -23.12 -19.78
C THR A 743 0.13 -23.18 -20.14
N PRO A 744 0.89 -22.07 -20.01
CA PRO A 744 2.33 -22.05 -20.30
C PRO A 744 3.13 -23.07 -19.49
N THR A 745 2.82 -23.21 -18.20
CA THR A 745 3.50 -24.11 -17.26
C THR A 745 3.32 -25.58 -17.62
N ALA A 746 2.14 -25.99 -18.11
CA ALA A 746 1.91 -27.35 -18.58
C ALA A 746 2.74 -27.67 -19.83
N LEU A 747 2.83 -26.74 -20.79
CA LEU A 747 3.68 -26.89 -21.98
C LEU A 747 5.16 -26.97 -21.63
N GLN A 748 5.63 -26.14 -20.70
CA GLN A 748 7.00 -26.22 -20.20
C GLN A 748 7.29 -27.56 -19.52
N THR A 749 6.35 -28.06 -18.71
CA THR A 749 6.46 -29.38 -18.07
C THR A 749 6.51 -30.49 -19.13
N ALA A 750 5.67 -30.42 -20.16
CA ALA A 750 5.70 -31.38 -21.28
C ALA A 750 7.01 -31.30 -22.08
N ALA A 751 7.54 -30.10 -22.31
CA ALA A 751 8.83 -29.89 -22.96
C ALA A 751 10.00 -30.46 -22.13
N LEU A 752 9.94 -30.31 -20.80
CA LEU A 752 10.91 -30.90 -19.88
C LEU A 752 10.88 -32.43 -19.92
N ILE A 753 9.69 -33.05 -19.88
CA ILE A 753 9.53 -34.51 -20.02
C ILE A 753 10.11 -35.00 -21.35
N LEU A 754 9.80 -34.32 -22.46
CA LEU A 754 10.33 -34.68 -23.78
C LEU A 754 11.86 -34.57 -23.85
N THR A 755 12.45 -33.59 -23.17
CA THR A 755 13.90 -33.38 -23.14
C THR A 755 14.60 -34.45 -22.29
N GLN A 756 14.01 -34.81 -21.15
CA GLN A 756 14.59 -35.77 -20.19
C GLN A 756 14.33 -37.23 -20.59
N GLN A 757 13.19 -37.52 -21.25
CA GLN A 757 12.80 -38.86 -21.68
C GLN A 757 12.25 -38.84 -23.13
N PRO A 758 13.12 -38.84 -24.15
CA PRO A 758 12.73 -38.75 -25.56
C PRO A 758 11.84 -39.92 -26.05
N ALA A 759 11.86 -41.06 -25.37
CA ALA A 759 11.02 -42.23 -25.68
C ALA A 759 9.51 -41.92 -25.60
N SER A 760 9.12 -40.99 -24.71
CA SER A 760 7.73 -40.54 -24.51
C SER A 760 7.11 -39.80 -25.71
N ARG A 761 7.88 -39.57 -26.77
CA ARG A 761 7.45 -38.91 -28.00
C ARG A 761 6.26 -39.62 -28.67
N SER A 762 6.20 -40.95 -28.63
CA SER A 762 5.08 -41.74 -29.18
C SER A 762 3.73 -41.32 -28.58
N ALA A 763 3.68 -41.14 -27.27
CA ALA A 763 2.51 -40.66 -26.54
C ALA A 763 2.21 -39.19 -26.84
N VAL A 764 3.24 -38.34 -26.97
CA VAL A 764 3.08 -36.94 -27.38
C VAL A 764 2.46 -36.86 -28.78
N ASP A 765 2.98 -37.58 -29.76
CA ASP A 765 2.47 -37.58 -31.14
C ASP A 765 0.99 -38.00 -31.21
N THR A 766 0.60 -38.97 -30.39
CA THR A 766 -0.76 -39.55 -30.41
C THR A 766 -1.77 -38.70 -29.62
N GLN A 767 -1.40 -38.22 -28.43
CA GLN A 767 -2.36 -37.69 -27.47
C GLN A 767 -2.24 -36.18 -27.23
N LEU A 768 -1.02 -35.63 -27.28
CA LEU A 768 -0.75 -34.24 -26.89
C LEU A 768 -0.62 -33.33 -28.11
N TYR A 769 0.10 -33.77 -29.14
CA TYR A 769 0.38 -32.99 -30.35
C TYR A 769 -0.89 -32.46 -31.04
N PRO A 770 -1.98 -33.25 -31.21
CA PRO A 770 -3.23 -32.71 -31.76
C PRO A 770 -3.87 -31.62 -30.90
N LYS A 771 -3.74 -31.71 -29.56
CA LYS A 771 -4.25 -30.69 -28.64
C LYS A 771 -3.38 -29.43 -28.64
N VAL A 772 -2.06 -29.59 -28.74
CA VAL A 772 -1.11 -28.47 -28.89
C VAL A 772 -1.40 -27.71 -30.19
N LEU A 773 -1.68 -28.41 -31.28
CA LEU A 773 -2.13 -27.80 -32.53
C LEU A 773 -3.45 -27.03 -32.37
N ALA A 774 -4.40 -27.55 -31.57
CA ALA A 774 -5.63 -26.82 -31.26
C ALA A 774 -5.37 -25.56 -30.42
N VAL A 775 -4.51 -25.63 -29.39
CA VAL A 775 -4.11 -24.49 -28.55
C VAL A 775 -3.39 -23.41 -29.34
N LEU A 776 -2.61 -23.80 -30.34
CA LEU A 776 -1.92 -22.87 -31.23
C LEU A 776 -2.92 -21.88 -31.88
N LYS A 777 -4.12 -22.34 -32.24
CA LYS A 777 -5.17 -21.51 -32.83
C LYS A 777 -5.74 -20.45 -31.89
N SER A 778 -5.66 -20.68 -30.57
CA SER A 778 -6.17 -19.76 -29.54
C SER A 778 -5.05 -19.05 -28.75
N SER A 779 -3.80 -19.12 -29.23
CA SER A 779 -2.62 -18.64 -28.49
C SER A 779 -2.39 -17.12 -28.64
N ILE A 780 -3.01 -16.33 -27.75
CA ILE A 780 -2.82 -14.87 -27.71
C ILE A 780 -1.76 -14.44 -26.67
N ASN A 781 -1.53 -15.26 -25.64
CA ASN A 781 -0.63 -14.92 -24.53
C ASN A 781 0.87 -15.06 -24.90
N PRO A 782 1.71 -14.02 -24.76
CA PRO A 782 3.14 -14.09 -25.07
C PRO A 782 3.92 -15.21 -24.35
N HIS A 783 3.62 -15.48 -23.07
CA HIS A 783 4.27 -16.54 -22.31
C HIS A 783 3.87 -17.94 -22.80
N LEU A 784 2.63 -18.08 -23.27
CA LEU A 784 2.16 -19.32 -23.89
C LEU A 784 2.89 -19.56 -25.21
N VAL A 785 3.07 -18.51 -26.02
CA VAL A 785 3.81 -18.58 -27.29
C VAL A 785 5.27 -18.97 -27.05
N GLU A 786 5.94 -18.39 -26.05
CA GLU A 786 7.31 -18.77 -25.68
C GLU A 786 7.41 -20.24 -25.21
N SER A 787 6.41 -20.70 -24.46
CA SER A 787 6.33 -22.09 -24.01
C SER A 787 6.04 -23.05 -25.16
N LEU A 788 5.21 -22.66 -26.14
CA LEU A 788 4.99 -23.41 -27.38
C LEU A 788 6.28 -23.51 -28.21
N VAL A 789 7.03 -22.41 -28.34
CA VAL A 789 8.33 -22.41 -29.03
C VAL A 789 9.34 -23.31 -28.33
N SER A 790 9.36 -23.30 -26.99
CA SER A 790 10.20 -24.19 -26.19
C SER A 790 9.79 -25.66 -26.37
N PHE A 791 8.48 -25.94 -26.40
CA PHE A 791 7.94 -27.26 -26.70
C PHE A 791 8.33 -27.75 -28.11
N PHE A 792 8.16 -26.93 -29.14
CA PHE A 792 8.57 -27.31 -30.51
C PHE A 792 10.08 -27.47 -30.64
N SER A 793 10.87 -26.74 -29.86
CA SER A 793 12.32 -26.94 -29.77
C SER A 793 12.66 -28.30 -29.14
N ALA A 794 12.06 -28.63 -27.99
CA ALA A 794 12.23 -29.93 -27.34
C ALA A 794 11.74 -31.09 -28.23
N TYR A 795 10.60 -30.91 -28.89
CA TYR A 795 10.07 -31.86 -29.87
C TYR A 795 11.04 -32.07 -31.02
N ALA A 796 11.63 -31.00 -31.56
CA ALA A 796 12.62 -31.08 -32.64
C ALA A 796 13.92 -31.79 -32.20
N VAL A 797 14.36 -31.60 -30.96
CA VAL A 797 15.49 -32.36 -30.38
C VAL A 797 15.16 -33.85 -30.31
N ALA A 798 13.93 -34.21 -29.90
CA ALA A 798 13.45 -35.59 -29.90
C ALA A 798 13.26 -36.22 -31.31
N LEU A 799 13.44 -35.46 -32.40
CA LEU A 799 13.46 -35.96 -33.77
C LEU A 799 14.79 -36.62 -34.19
N ASP A 800 15.84 -36.48 -33.37
CA ASP A 800 17.19 -37.03 -33.61
C ASP A 800 17.73 -36.71 -35.03
N GLY A 801 17.55 -35.45 -35.46
CA GLY A 801 18.06 -34.97 -36.76
C GLY A 801 17.34 -35.50 -38.02
N SER A 802 16.22 -36.23 -37.87
CA SER A 802 15.47 -36.80 -39.00
C SER A 802 14.76 -35.73 -39.84
N SER A 803 15.41 -35.24 -40.91
CA SER A 803 14.87 -34.21 -41.82
C SER A 803 13.46 -34.51 -42.33
N ARG A 804 13.16 -35.78 -42.67
CA ARG A 804 11.83 -36.18 -43.17
C ARG A 804 10.71 -36.02 -42.13
N GLN A 805 11.01 -36.28 -40.85
CA GLN A 805 10.04 -36.14 -39.77
C GLN A 805 9.85 -34.66 -39.40
N ALA A 806 10.92 -33.86 -39.44
CA ALA A 806 10.85 -32.42 -39.27
C ALA A 806 10.00 -31.75 -40.37
N THR A 807 10.21 -32.09 -41.65
CA THR A 807 9.37 -31.58 -42.75
C THR A 807 7.90 -31.99 -42.55
N LYS A 808 7.62 -33.22 -42.11
CA LYS A 808 6.24 -33.67 -41.82
C LYS A 808 5.60 -32.88 -40.68
N ALA A 809 6.34 -32.59 -39.60
CA ALA A 809 5.86 -31.78 -38.50
C ALA A 809 5.53 -30.34 -38.94
N ILE A 810 6.39 -29.74 -39.77
CA ILE A 810 6.16 -28.43 -40.39
C ILE A 810 4.90 -28.45 -41.27
N GLN A 811 4.73 -29.48 -42.10
CA GLN A 811 3.52 -29.64 -42.93
C GLN A 811 2.25 -29.81 -42.08
N GLN A 812 2.32 -30.48 -40.93
CA GLN A 812 1.19 -30.59 -40.00
C GLN A 812 0.87 -29.26 -39.32
N LEU A 813 1.88 -28.46 -38.98
CA LEU A 813 1.69 -27.12 -38.43
C LEU A 813 1.00 -26.18 -39.44
N ILE A 814 1.45 -26.20 -40.69
CA ILE A 814 0.81 -25.43 -41.78
C ILE A 814 -0.60 -25.98 -42.04
N GLY A 815 -0.73 -27.30 -42.15
CA GLY A 815 -1.99 -27.98 -42.41
C GLY A 815 -3.06 -27.74 -41.35
N ASN A 816 -2.66 -27.44 -40.11
CA ASN A 816 -3.58 -27.06 -39.04
C ASN A 816 -4.33 -25.75 -39.34
N LEU A 817 -3.74 -24.84 -40.12
CA LEU A 817 -4.35 -23.59 -40.55
C LEU A 817 -5.10 -23.72 -41.89
N ASN A 818 -4.80 -24.75 -42.68
CA ASN A 818 -5.39 -24.96 -44.00
C ASN A 818 -6.89 -25.32 -43.89
N GLY A 819 -7.75 -24.39 -44.32
CA GLY A 819 -9.21 -24.53 -44.27
C GLY A 819 -9.96 -23.18 -44.15
N GLU A 820 -9.26 -22.15 -43.69
CA GLU A 820 -9.79 -20.78 -43.56
C GLU A 820 -9.49 -19.98 -44.84
N LYS A 821 -10.55 -19.51 -45.53
CA LYS A 821 -10.44 -18.84 -46.84
C LYS A 821 -10.00 -17.36 -46.75
N GLY A 822 -9.94 -16.79 -45.56
CA GLY A 822 -9.56 -15.40 -45.30
C GLY A 822 -8.96 -15.23 -43.90
N LEU A 823 -8.27 -14.12 -43.66
CA LEU A 823 -7.68 -13.81 -42.35
C LEU A 823 -8.80 -13.42 -41.36
N PRO A 824 -8.77 -13.91 -40.11
CA PRO A 824 -9.68 -13.46 -39.06
C PRO A 824 -9.29 -12.05 -38.58
N ASP A 825 -10.27 -11.32 -38.02
CA ASP A 825 -10.08 -9.94 -37.53
C ASP A 825 -8.91 -9.82 -36.54
N ALA A 826 -7.93 -8.99 -36.91
CA ALA A 826 -6.72 -8.75 -36.12
C ALA A 826 -7.00 -8.06 -34.78
N THR A 827 -8.09 -7.30 -34.65
CA THR A 827 -8.44 -6.60 -33.39
C THR A 827 -8.83 -7.55 -32.26
N HIS A 828 -9.22 -8.78 -32.59
CA HIS A 828 -9.53 -9.83 -31.62
C HIS A 828 -8.40 -10.86 -31.43
N GLY A 829 -7.19 -10.59 -31.96
CA GLY A 829 -6.05 -11.50 -31.87
C GLY A 829 -6.12 -12.69 -32.83
N GLY A 830 -6.99 -12.62 -33.86
CA GLY A 830 -7.21 -13.69 -34.83
C GLY A 830 -5.95 -14.11 -35.58
N THR A 831 -5.06 -13.17 -35.91
CA THR A 831 -3.82 -13.45 -36.66
C THR A 831 -2.68 -14.04 -35.82
N ALA A 832 -2.82 -14.11 -34.48
CA ALA A 832 -1.77 -14.60 -33.58
C ALA A 832 -1.39 -16.07 -33.88
N ALA A 833 -2.34 -16.90 -34.29
CA ALA A 833 -2.09 -18.30 -34.63
C ALA A 833 -1.08 -18.48 -35.79
N TRP A 834 -1.13 -17.61 -36.79
CA TRP A 834 -0.19 -17.62 -37.93
C TRP A 834 1.22 -17.23 -37.49
N ALA A 835 1.34 -16.19 -36.65
CA ALA A 835 2.63 -15.77 -36.09
C ALA A 835 3.24 -16.84 -35.18
N THR A 836 2.44 -17.47 -34.31
CA THR A 836 2.89 -18.59 -33.46
C THR A 836 3.29 -19.80 -34.28
N THR A 837 2.56 -20.10 -35.37
CA THR A 837 2.92 -21.18 -36.31
C THR A 837 4.28 -20.91 -36.95
N ALA A 838 4.50 -19.69 -37.46
CA ALA A 838 5.77 -19.30 -38.05
C ALA A 838 6.94 -19.42 -37.07
N LYS A 839 6.76 -18.98 -35.81
CA LYS A 839 7.74 -19.16 -34.74
C LYS A 839 8.01 -20.63 -34.42
N GLY A 840 6.98 -21.48 -34.40
CA GLY A 840 7.13 -22.93 -34.24
C GLY A 840 7.92 -23.56 -35.38
N VAL A 841 7.67 -23.16 -36.63
CA VAL A 841 8.45 -23.57 -37.81
C VAL A 841 9.91 -23.12 -37.67
N GLY A 842 10.13 -21.86 -37.28
CA GLY A 842 11.47 -21.33 -37.00
C GLY A 842 12.21 -22.12 -35.91
N ALA A 843 11.52 -22.51 -34.84
CA ALA A 843 12.07 -23.33 -33.76
C ALA A 843 12.50 -24.74 -34.22
N ILE A 844 11.69 -25.38 -35.07
CA ILE A 844 12.03 -26.68 -35.65
C ILE A 844 13.25 -26.54 -36.58
N VAL A 845 13.24 -25.54 -37.47
CA VAL A 845 14.33 -25.30 -38.43
C VAL A 845 15.65 -24.95 -37.72
N LYS A 846 15.59 -24.20 -36.61
CA LYS A 846 16.75 -23.87 -35.78
C LYS A 846 17.47 -25.11 -35.24
N ASN A 847 16.70 -26.12 -34.79
CA ASN A 847 17.26 -27.35 -34.22
C ASN A 847 17.55 -28.42 -35.30
N VAL A 848 16.87 -28.35 -36.46
CA VAL A 848 17.07 -29.26 -37.62
C VAL A 848 17.27 -28.45 -38.91
N PRO A 849 18.48 -27.88 -39.16
CA PRO A 849 18.72 -26.99 -40.29
C PRO A 849 18.57 -27.65 -41.66
N ALA A 850 18.66 -28.99 -41.74
CA ALA A 850 18.45 -29.74 -42.97
C ALA A 850 17.03 -29.57 -43.56
N ALA A 851 16.02 -29.28 -42.73
CA ALA A 851 14.63 -29.08 -43.17
C ALA A 851 14.36 -27.68 -43.76
N ALA A 852 15.31 -26.75 -43.66
CA ALA A 852 15.16 -25.36 -44.09
C ALA A 852 14.96 -25.23 -45.60
N ALA A 853 15.76 -25.93 -46.41
CA ALA A 853 15.78 -25.78 -47.86
C ALA A 853 14.46 -26.21 -48.52
N GLU A 854 13.93 -27.38 -48.13
CA GLU A 854 12.67 -27.93 -48.63
C GLU A 854 11.48 -27.05 -48.20
N SER A 855 11.43 -26.66 -46.93
CA SER A 855 10.35 -25.82 -46.39
C SER A 855 10.35 -24.43 -47.06
N LEU A 856 11.52 -23.81 -47.23
CA LEU A 856 11.63 -22.49 -47.85
C LEU A 856 11.20 -22.50 -49.32
N GLN A 857 11.51 -23.56 -50.07
CA GLN A 857 11.07 -23.69 -51.47
C GLN A 857 9.53 -23.70 -51.58
N SER A 858 8.83 -24.33 -50.64
CA SER A 858 7.36 -24.35 -50.63
C SER A 858 6.76 -22.96 -50.38
N PHE A 859 7.32 -22.19 -49.44
CA PHE A 859 6.84 -20.83 -49.16
C PHE A 859 7.17 -19.83 -50.28
N GLU A 860 8.34 -19.97 -50.91
CA GLU A 860 8.75 -19.13 -52.03
C GLU A 860 7.80 -19.28 -53.23
N GLN A 861 7.33 -20.50 -53.52
CA GLN A 861 6.32 -20.73 -54.56
C GLN A 861 5.02 -19.99 -54.27
N VAL A 862 4.58 -19.96 -53.00
CA VAL A 862 3.37 -19.23 -52.57
C VAL A 862 3.55 -17.72 -52.77
N VAL A 863 4.68 -17.15 -52.32
CA VAL A 863 5.00 -15.71 -52.44
C VAL A 863 5.18 -15.26 -53.89
N GLN A 864 5.66 -16.14 -54.77
CA GLN A 864 5.81 -15.85 -56.19
C GLN A 864 4.49 -15.99 -56.97
N SER A 865 3.54 -16.77 -56.48
CA SER A 865 2.26 -16.98 -57.14
C SER A 865 1.36 -15.74 -57.04
N GLY A 866 0.85 -15.26 -58.18
CA GLY A 866 -0.08 -14.13 -58.24
C GLY A 866 -1.53 -14.47 -57.84
N THR A 867 -1.78 -15.72 -57.43
CA THR A 867 -3.10 -16.29 -57.15
C THR A 867 -3.22 -16.89 -55.73
N ALA A 868 -2.23 -16.69 -54.87
CA ALA A 868 -2.29 -17.16 -53.48
C ALA A 868 -3.40 -16.44 -52.70
N ASN A 869 -4.05 -17.16 -51.79
CA ASN A 869 -4.98 -16.55 -50.86
C ASN A 869 -4.23 -15.63 -49.89
N GLU A 870 -4.93 -14.64 -49.35
CA GLU A 870 -4.37 -13.66 -48.42
C GLU A 870 -3.75 -14.32 -47.17
N ALA A 871 -4.43 -15.32 -46.60
CA ALA A 871 -3.95 -16.07 -45.43
C ALA A 871 -2.69 -16.91 -45.72
N ASP A 872 -2.61 -17.50 -46.92
CA ASP A 872 -1.45 -18.30 -47.34
C ASP A 872 -0.23 -17.40 -47.59
N ALA A 873 -0.45 -16.24 -48.20
CA ALA A 873 0.58 -15.22 -48.40
C ALA A 873 1.07 -14.65 -47.06
N TYR A 874 0.17 -14.36 -46.11
CA TYR A 874 0.51 -13.90 -44.77
C TYR A 874 1.37 -14.92 -44.00
N LEU A 875 0.99 -16.21 -43.98
CA LEU A 875 1.78 -17.27 -43.35
C LEU A 875 3.16 -17.42 -43.99
N ALA A 876 3.19 -17.45 -45.33
CA ALA A 876 4.42 -17.64 -46.08
C ALA A 876 5.43 -16.52 -45.81
N LEU A 877 4.97 -15.26 -45.75
CA LEU A 877 5.83 -14.11 -45.40
C LEU A 877 6.42 -14.25 -43.99
N LEU A 878 5.61 -14.62 -42.99
CA LEU A 878 6.08 -14.81 -41.61
C LEU A 878 7.09 -15.96 -41.51
N CYS A 879 6.81 -17.11 -42.12
CA CYS A 879 7.71 -18.27 -42.14
C CYS A 879 9.03 -17.96 -42.86
N VAL A 880 8.98 -17.23 -43.99
CA VAL A 880 10.19 -16.78 -44.70
C VAL A 880 11.02 -15.83 -43.83
N GLY A 881 10.37 -14.93 -43.07
CA GLY A 881 11.03 -14.08 -42.09
C GLY A 881 11.78 -14.88 -41.03
N GLU A 882 11.11 -15.80 -40.34
CA GLU A 882 11.71 -16.62 -39.27
C GLU A 882 12.85 -17.51 -39.79
N ILE A 883 12.70 -18.13 -40.96
CA ILE A 883 13.77 -18.93 -41.59
C ILE A 883 14.92 -18.03 -42.03
N GLY A 884 14.61 -16.89 -42.65
CA GLY A 884 15.58 -15.92 -43.16
C GLY A 884 16.38 -15.21 -42.06
N ARG A 885 15.86 -15.16 -40.85
CA ARG A 885 16.58 -14.71 -39.65
C ARG A 885 17.74 -15.65 -39.28
N ILE A 886 17.55 -16.96 -39.46
CA ILE A 886 18.48 -18.00 -39.02
C ILE A 886 19.43 -18.42 -40.15
N THR A 887 18.95 -18.42 -41.39
CA THR A 887 19.67 -18.95 -42.56
C THR A 887 20.13 -17.82 -43.47
N ASN A 888 21.35 -17.91 -44.00
CA ASN A 888 21.85 -16.96 -44.99
C ASN A 888 21.13 -17.16 -46.35
N LEU A 889 20.40 -16.14 -46.79
CA LEU A 889 19.63 -16.14 -48.05
C LEU A 889 20.13 -15.11 -49.07
N SER A 890 21.41 -14.73 -49.01
CA SER A 890 22.02 -13.72 -49.89
C SER A 890 21.85 -13.99 -51.39
N SER A 891 21.72 -15.26 -51.79
CA SER A 891 21.58 -15.70 -53.17
C SER A 891 20.17 -15.48 -53.76
N ARG A 892 19.18 -15.09 -52.95
CA ARG A 892 17.76 -14.97 -53.35
C ARG A 892 17.26 -13.51 -53.27
N GLN A 893 17.92 -12.60 -53.97
CA GLN A 893 17.55 -11.17 -53.97
C GLN A 893 16.17 -10.91 -54.63
N ASP A 894 15.79 -11.73 -55.61
CA ASP A 894 14.49 -11.61 -56.30
C ASP A 894 13.30 -11.81 -55.33
N LEU A 895 13.44 -12.73 -54.37
CA LEU A 895 12.47 -12.95 -53.31
C LEU A 895 12.31 -11.69 -52.44
N PHE A 896 13.41 -11.03 -52.10
CA PHE A 896 13.40 -9.81 -51.29
C PHE A 896 12.69 -8.65 -52.00
N VAL A 897 12.95 -8.45 -53.30
CA VAL A 897 12.25 -7.43 -54.10
C VAL A 897 10.75 -7.74 -54.17
N LYS A 898 10.38 -9.01 -54.33
CA LYS A 898 8.98 -9.44 -54.34
C LYS A 898 8.30 -9.19 -52.99
N ILE A 899 8.95 -9.45 -51.86
CA ILE A 899 8.44 -9.15 -50.52
C ILE A 899 8.14 -7.65 -50.38
N LEU A 900 9.04 -6.78 -50.84
CA LEU A 900 8.82 -5.33 -50.80
C LEU A 900 7.65 -4.87 -51.67
N SER A 901 7.30 -5.60 -52.73
CA SER A 901 6.12 -5.26 -53.56
C SER A 901 4.79 -5.43 -52.80
N TYR A 902 4.75 -6.26 -51.75
CA TYR A 902 3.56 -6.44 -50.91
C TYR A 902 3.26 -5.23 -50.01
N PHE A 903 4.13 -4.21 -49.96
CA PHE A 903 3.87 -2.97 -49.23
C PHE A 903 2.68 -2.19 -49.84
N GLN A 904 2.35 -2.49 -51.09
CA GLN A 904 1.22 -1.91 -51.83
C GLN A 904 -0.03 -2.81 -51.83
N SER A 905 -0.04 -3.88 -51.04
CA SER A 905 -1.21 -4.76 -50.91
C SER A 905 -2.40 -4.02 -50.28
N GLU A 906 -3.62 -4.41 -50.66
CA GLU A 906 -4.87 -3.87 -50.08
C GLU A 906 -5.04 -4.28 -48.60
N SER A 907 -4.47 -5.42 -48.20
CA SER A 907 -4.49 -5.94 -46.82
C SER A 907 -3.44 -5.26 -45.93
N GLU A 908 -3.83 -4.83 -44.73
CA GLU A 908 -2.91 -4.26 -43.75
C GLU A 908 -2.04 -5.32 -43.08
N GLU A 909 -2.59 -6.50 -42.85
CA GLU A 909 -1.93 -7.66 -42.27
C GLU A 909 -0.79 -8.13 -43.16
N VAL A 910 -1.04 -8.27 -44.48
CA VAL A 910 0.00 -8.65 -45.45
C VAL A 910 1.08 -7.59 -45.55
N ARG A 911 0.73 -6.30 -45.48
CA ARG A 911 1.71 -5.19 -45.43
C ARG A 911 2.61 -5.31 -44.19
N SER A 912 2.03 -5.54 -43.01
CA SER A 912 2.78 -5.72 -41.76
C SER A 912 3.67 -6.97 -41.79
N ALA A 913 3.17 -8.12 -42.26
CA ALA A 913 3.95 -9.34 -42.42
C ALA A 913 5.10 -9.19 -43.42
N SER A 914 4.90 -8.41 -44.49
CA SER A 914 5.97 -8.12 -45.45
C SER A 914 7.09 -7.28 -44.83
N ALA A 915 6.75 -6.31 -43.97
CA ALA A 915 7.74 -5.54 -43.19
C ALA A 915 8.51 -6.44 -42.20
N PHE A 916 7.79 -7.33 -41.50
CA PHE A 916 8.40 -8.34 -40.63
C PHE A 916 9.37 -9.26 -41.38
N ALA A 917 8.96 -9.79 -42.55
CA ALA A 917 9.77 -10.66 -43.38
C ALA A 917 11.03 -9.94 -43.91
N ALA A 918 10.87 -8.72 -44.43
CA ALA A 918 11.98 -7.92 -44.94
C ALA A 918 13.01 -7.59 -43.83
N GLY A 919 12.54 -7.24 -42.63
CA GLY A 919 13.41 -6.97 -41.48
C GLY A 919 14.19 -8.22 -41.03
N ASN A 920 13.50 -9.35 -40.86
CA ASN A 920 14.14 -10.58 -40.41
C ASN A 920 15.10 -11.20 -41.44
N LEU A 921 14.84 -11.05 -42.75
CA LEU A 921 15.81 -11.38 -43.80
C LEU A 921 17.08 -10.51 -43.69
N ALA A 922 16.92 -9.23 -43.38
CA ALA A 922 18.05 -8.34 -43.16
C ALA A 922 18.84 -8.66 -41.88
N VAL A 923 18.23 -9.30 -40.87
CA VAL A 923 18.97 -9.82 -39.70
C VAL A 923 19.93 -10.94 -40.11
N GLY A 924 19.47 -11.89 -40.92
CA GLY A 924 20.31 -13.02 -41.37
C GLY A 924 21.42 -12.63 -42.34
N THR A 925 21.23 -11.57 -43.14
CA THR A 925 22.25 -11.06 -44.07
C THR A 925 22.22 -9.53 -44.16
N PRO A 926 22.82 -8.81 -43.19
CA PRO A 926 22.72 -7.35 -43.08
C PRO A 926 23.39 -6.62 -44.24
N ASP A 927 24.52 -7.12 -44.76
CA ASP A 927 25.30 -6.41 -45.78
C ASP A 927 24.59 -6.25 -47.13
N VAL A 928 23.64 -7.13 -47.43
CA VAL A 928 22.91 -7.15 -48.72
C VAL A 928 21.57 -6.44 -48.60
N PHE A 929 20.75 -6.81 -47.62
CA PHE A 929 19.36 -6.36 -47.57
C PHE A 929 19.17 -5.04 -46.81
N LEU A 930 20.00 -4.74 -45.80
CA LEU A 930 19.86 -3.52 -44.99
C LEU A 930 20.07 -2.21 -45.80
N PRO A 931 21.09 -2.10 -46.68
CA PRO A 931 21.27 -0.89 -47.51
C PRO A 931 20.07 -0.60 -48.40
N ILE A 932 19.38 -1.64 -48.90
CA ILE A 932 18.18 -1.50 -49.74
C ILE A 932 17.02 -0.92 -48.92
N ILE A 933 16.83 -1.39 -47.68
CA ILE A 933 15.79 -0.84 -46.77
C ILE A 933 16.08 0.63 -46.45
N ILE A 934 17.32 0.97 -46.08
CA ILE A 934 17.71 2.34 -45.74
C ILE A 934 17.48 3.30 -46.91
N SER A 935 17.92 2.93 -48.12
CA SER A 935 17.71 3.76 -49.31
C SER A 935 16.22 4.03 -49.57
N LYS A 936 15.36 3.05 -49.31
CA LYS A 936 13.91 3.22 -49.46
C LYS A 936 13.29 4.08 -48.35
N VAL A 937 13.81 4.02 -47.11
CA VAL A 937 13.34 4.87 -46.01
C VAL A 937 13.56 6.34 -46.34
N GLU A 938 14.71 6.66 -46.94
CA GLU A 938 15.07 8.03 -47.32
C GLU A 938 14.26 8.54 -48.53
N SER A 939 13.89 7.65 -49.46
CA SER A 939 13.14 8.01 -50.67
C SER A 939 11.61 7.92 -50.53
N ALA A 940 11.08 7.50 -49.38
CA ALA A 940 9.65 7.26 -49.20
C ALA A 940 8.84 8.57 -49.14
N GLU A 941 7.94 8.76 -50.10
CA GLU A 941 7.02 9.92 -50.15
C GLU A 941 5.75 9.70 -49.32
N LYS A 942 5.32 8.45 -49.14
CA LYS A 942 4.12 8.08 -48.38
C LYS A 942 4.46 7.74 -46.93
N GLU A 943 3.76 8.36 -45.98
CA GLU A 943 3.96 8.12 -44.53
C GLU A 943 3.69 6.65 -44.13
N SER A 944 2.71 5.99 -44.76
CA SER A 944 2.39 4.59 -44.50
C SER A 944 3.47 3.61 -44.96
N GLU A 945 4.09 3.85 -46.13
CA GLU A 945 5.21 3.05 -46.64
C GLU A 945 6.44 3.23 -45.73
N ARG A 946 6.71 4.46 -45.32
CA ARG A 946 7.79 4.78 -44.40
C ARG A 946 7.61 4.11 -43.03
N LEU A 947 6.40 4.09 -42.48
CA LEU A 947 6.10 3.40 -41.22
C LEU A 947 6.44 1.91 -41.31
N LEU A 948 6.04 1.24 -42.40
CA LEU A 948 6.34 -0.18 -42.63
C LEU A 948 7.85 -0.45 -42.76
N LEU A 949 8.59 0.41 -43.46
CA LEU A 949 10.05 0.30 -43.54
C LEU A 949 10.71 0.50 -42.17
N LEU A 950 10.21 1.43 -41.35
CA LEU A 950 10.70 1.63 -39.98
C LEU A 950 10.38 0.44 -39.07
N HIS A 951 9.25 -0.25 -39.28
CA HIS A 951 8.98 -1.53 -38.63
C HIS A 951 9.99 -2.60 -39.05
N ALA A 952 10.35 -2.69 -40.33
CA ALA A 952 11.40 -3.61 -40.78
C ALA A 952 12.77 -3.28 -40.13
N VAL A 953 13.12 -2.00 -40.02
CA VAL A 953 14.34 -1.56 -39.30
C VAL A 953 14.28 -1.90 -37.81
N LYS A 954 13.11 -1.77 -37.18
CA LYS A 954 12.90 -2.15 -35.78
C LYS A 954 13.16 -3.64 -35.56
N GLU A 955 12.67 -4.52 -36.44
CA GLU A 955 12.96 -5.95 -36.38
C GLU A 955 14.48 -6.22 -36.48
N VAL A 956 15.19 -5.52 -37.37
CA VAL A 956 16.66 -5.64 -37.48
C VAL A 956 17.34 -5.30 -36.15
N ILE A 957 16.93 -4.21 -35.50
CA ILE A 957 17.53 -3.75 -34.24
C ILE A 957 17.21 -4.70 -33.08
N LEU A 958 15.98 -5.23 -33.00
CA LEU A 958 15.54 -6.11 -31.92
C LEU A 958 16.12 -7.53 -32.00
N HIS A 959 16.45 -8.00 -33.19
CA HIS A 959 16.80 -9.40 -33.42
C HIS A 959 18.24 -9.64 -33.87
N SER A 960 19.01 -8.58 -34.15
CA SER A 960 20.46 -8.67 -34.34
C SER A 960 21.18 -8.94 -33.02
N SER A 961 22.30 -9.67 -33.09
CA SER A 961 23.21 -9.80 -31.94
C SER A 961 23.87 -8.46 -31.59
N SER A 962 24.29 -8.27 -30.33
CA SER A 962 24.91 -7.02 -29.88
C SER A 962 26.13 -6.61 -30.73
N ALA A 963 26.97 -7.58 -31.11
CA ALA A 963 28.16 -7.34 -31.93
C ALA A 963 27.80 -6.94 -33.38
N GLN A 964 26.78 -7.57 -33.96
CA GLN A 964 26.29 -7.23 -35.29
C GLN A 964 25.64 -5.85 -35.32
N LEU A 965 24.89 -5.50 -34.27
CA LEU A 965 24.21 -4.22 -34.15
C LEU A 965 25.20 -3.05 -34.06
N GLU A 966 26.29 -3.22 -33.31
CA GLU A 966 27.35 -2.21 -33.21
C GLU A 966 27.98 -1.90 -34.58
N ALA A 967 28.18 -2.91 -35.44
CA ALA A 967 28.73 -2.74 -36.78
C ALA A 967 27.81 -2.00 -37.76
N ILE A 968 26.49 -2.11 -37.58
CA ILE A 968 25.48 -1.48 -38.47
C ILE A 968 24.89 -0.17 -37.91
N ALA A 969 25.12 0.15 -36.63
CA ALA A 969 24.50 1.26 -35.93
C ALA A 969 24.69 2.61 -36.64
N ASP A 970 25.88 2.87 -37.19
CA ASP A 970 26.19 4.12 -37.90
C ASP A 970 25.39 4.30 -39.19
N ARG A 971 25.08 3.19 -39.87
CA ARG A 971 24.26 3.20 -41.10
C ARG A 971 22.80 3.49 -40.77
N LEU A 972 22.34 3.08 -39.59
CA LEU A 972 20.95 3.22 -39.13
C LEU A 972 20.66 4.58 -38.47
N TRP A 973 21.65 5.21 -37.83
CA TRP A 973 21.42 6.37 -36.99
C TRP A 973 20.87 7.59 -37.75
N LYS A 974 21.52 8.01 -38.86
CA LYS A 974 21.11 9.22 -39.60
C LYS A 974 19.72 9.11 -40.24
N PRO A 975 19.37 7.99 -40.92
CA PRO A 975 18.04 7.84 -41.54
C PRO A 975 16.86 7.95 -40.56
N LEU A 976 17.05 7.60 -39.29
CA LEU A 976 15.99 7.67 -38.27
C LEU A 976 15.55 9.12 -37.96
N PHE A 977 16.41 10.12 -38.18
CA PHE A 977 16.10 11.53 -37.97
C PHE A 977 15.69 12.28 -39.26
N ALA A 978 15.70 11.61 -40.41
CA ALA A 978 15.40 12.26 -41.70
C ALA A 978 13.90 12.56 -41.82
N THR A 979 13.46 13.82 -41.78
CA THR A 979 12.04 14.20 -41.95
C THR A 979 11.58 14.00 -43.41
N PRO A 980 10.35 13.54 -43.70
CA PRO A 980 9.88 13.42 -45.08
C PRO A 980 9.89 14.78 -45.79
N THR A 981 10.24 14.80 -47.07
CA THR A 981 10.30 16.02 -47.91
C THR A 981 8.98 16.79 -47.97
N SER A 982 7.83 16.15 -47.69
CA SER A 982 6.51 16.77 -47.62
C SER A 982 6.24 17.60 -46.35
N VAL A 983 6.92 17.31 -45.23
CA VAL A 983 6.71 17.96 -43.92
C VAL A 983 7.72 19.08 -43.66
N ALA A 984 8.75 19.21 -44.50
CA ALA A 984 9.77 20.25 -44.40
C ALA A 984 9.19 21.69 -44.41
N ASN A 985 7.96 21.88 -44.90
CA ASN A 985 7.29 23.18 -44.96
C ASN A 985 6.50 23.56 -43.69
N ASN A 986 6.25 22.63 -42.75
CA ASN A 986 5.53 22.88 -41.49
C ASN A 986 6.37 22.41 -40.28
N ALA A 987 7.41 23.17 -39.94
CA ALA A 987 8.35 22.83 -38.85
C ALA A 987 7.74 22.83 -37.42
N GLU A 988 6.48 23.27 -37.27
CA GLU A 988 5.78 23.37 -35.98
C GLU A 988 4.91 22.16 -35.65
N THR A 989 4.52 21.34 -36.65
CA THR A 989 3.66 20.18 -36.41
C THR A 989 4.51 18.99 -35.94
N VAL A 990 4.25 18.53 -34.72
CA VAL A 990 4.78 17.26 -34.22
C VAL A 990 4.12 16.15 -35.07
N GLY A 991 4.90 15.45 -35.91
CA GLY A 991 4.39 14.44 -36.85
C GLY A 991 3.68 13.26 -36.17
N ASP A 992 3.16 12.30 -36.93
CA ASP A 992 2.35 11.18 -36.38
C ASP A 992 2.98 10.47 -35.15
N ASP A 993 2.15 10.24 -34.12
CA ASP A 993 2.53 9.56 -32.87
C ASP A 993 3.04 8.14 -33.15
N GLY A 994 2.48 7.44 -34.15
CA GLY A 994 2.88 6.09 -34.54
C GLY A 994 4.33 6.01 -35.04
N ILE A 995 4.67 6.83 -36.05
CA ILE A 995 6.02 6.90 -36.61
C ILE A 995 7.04 7.31 -35.55
N ARG A 996 6.69 8.28 -34.70
CA ARG A 996 7.57 8.76 -33.62
C ARG A 996 7.89 7.67 -32.62
N ASN A 997 6.89 6.89 -32.19
CA ASN A 997 7.08 5.81 -31.23
C ASN A 997 7.97 4.69 -31.76
N VAL A 998 7.79 4.27 -33.02
CA VAL A 998 8.64 3.25 -33.66
C VAL A 998 10.08 3.75 -33.78
N THR A 999 10.25 4.99 -34.26
CA THR A 999 11.56 5.63 -34.42
C THR A 999 12.26 5.79 -33.07
N ALA A 1000 11.54 6.24 -32.03
CA ALA A 1000 12.05 6.38 -30.67
C ALA A 1000 12.52 5.04 -30.08
N ALA A 1001 11.77 3.95 -30.32
CA ALA A 1001 12.17 2.61 -29.86
C ALA A 1001 13.48 2.16 -30.52
N CYS A 1002 13.63 2.40 -31.82
CA CYS A 1002 14.87 2.11 -32.56
C CYS A 1002 16.06 2.92 -32.00
N ILE A 1003 15.89 4.23 -31.83
CA ILE A 1003 16.93 5.13 -31.30
C ILE A 1003 17.32 4.73 -29.88
N GLY A 1004 16.35 4.44 -29.01
CA GLY A 1004 16.60 4.02 -27.62
C GLY A 1004 17.47 2.76 -27.55
N LYS A 1005 17.14 1.73 -28.34
CA LYS A 1005 17.92 0.48 -28.35
C LYS A 1005 19.32 0.63 -28.96
N LEU A 1006 19.46 1.45 -30.01
CA LEU A 1006 20.78 1.80 -30.58
C LEU A 1006 21.63 2.57 -29.56
N THR A 1007 21.03 3.47 -28.79
CA THR A 1007 21.71 4.25 -27.75
C THR A 1007 22.26 3.35 -26.65
N ILE A 1008 21.51 2.33 -26.22
CA ILE A 1008 22.00 1.33 -25.24
C ILE A 1008 23.19 0.54 -25.78
N THR A 1009 23.23 0.28 -27.10
CA THR A 1009 24.29 -0.53 -27.72
C THR A 1009 25.63 0.21 -27.76
N ALA A 1010 25.62 1.51 -28.06
CA ALA A 1010 26.83 2.35 -28.09
C ALA A 1010 26.61 3.71 -27.39
N PRO A 1011 26.52 3.71 -26.04
CA PRO A 1011 26.06 4.87 -25.27
C PRO A 1011 27.02 6.06 -25.33
N THR A 1012 28.33 5.82 -25.36
CA THR A 1012 29.38 6.86 -25.42
C THR A 1012 29.28 7.73 -26.67
N LYS A 1013 28.76 7.18 -27.78
CA LYS A 1013 28.65 7.85 -29.07
C LYS A 1013 27.31 8.54 -29.26
N PHE A 1014 26.23 7.89 -28.86
CA PHE A 1014 24.86 8.33 -29.18
C PHE A 1014 24.23 9.23 -28.10
N LEU A 1015 24.58 9.06 -26.82
CA LEU A 1015 24.05 9.94 -25.75
C LEU A 1015 24.42 11.42 -25.97
N PRO A 1016 25.68 11.80 -26.30
CA PRO A 1016 26.01 13.20 -26.56
C PRO A 1016 25.26 13.79 -27.77
N GLN A 1017 24.98 12.97 -28.79
CA GLN A 1017 24.20 13.40 -29.96
C GLN A 1017 22.74 13.66 -29.61
N LEU A 1018 22.13 12.83 -28.76
CA LEU A 1018 20.78 13.06 -28.25
C LEU A 1018 20.71 14.35 -27.40
N GLN A 1019 21.74 14.63 -26.60
CA GLN A 1019 21.80 15.86 -25.81
C GLN A 1019 21.83 17.11 -26.71
N GLN A 1020 22.56 17.08 -27.83
CA GLN A 1020 22.58 18.18 -28.80
C GLN A 1020 21.19 18.42 -29.43
N LEU A 1021 20.43 17.36 -29.65
CA LEU A 1021 19.07 17.45 -30.24
C LEU A 1021 18.03 18.05 -29.28
N LEU A 1022 18.31 18.16 -27.96
CA LEU A 1022 17.43 18.81 -26.99
C LEU A 1022 17.19 20.30 -27.29
N GLN A 1023 18.12 20.97 -27.97
CA GLN A 1023 18.02 22.39 -28.34
C GLN A 1023 17.44 22.62 -29.73
N SER A 1024 16.99 21.57 -30.41
CA SER A 1024 16.52 21.62 -31.80
C SER A 1024 15.00 21.79 -31.91
N SER A 1025 14.39 21.35 -33.02
CA SER A 1025 12.96 21.53 -33.28
C SER A 1025 12.06 20.80 -32.25
N PRO A 1026 10.81 21.24 -32.04
CA PRO A 1026 9.88 20.55 -31.15
C PRO A 1026 9.68 19.06 -31.49
N ALA A 1027 9.70 18.71 -32.78
CA ALA A 1027 9.62 17.32 -33.24
C ALA A 1027 10.81 16.47 -32.79
N ASN A 1028 12.03 17.01 -32.88
CA ASN A 1028 13.23 16.33 -32.40
C ASN A 1028 13.25 16.22 -30.88
N ARG A 1029 12.84 17.28 -30.15
CA ARG A 1029 12.72 17.24 -28.67
C ARG A 1029 11.73 16.16 -28.22
N ALA A 1030 10.57 16.06 -28.88
CA ALA A 1030 9.59 15.01 -28.63
C ALA A 1030 10.17 13.61 -28.91
N LEU A 1031 10.91 13.44 -30.01
CA LEU A 1031 11.55 12.18 -30.38
C LEU A 1031 12.62 11.77 -29.36
N VAL A 1032 13.46 12.71 -28.91
CA VAL A 1032 14.49 12.48 -27.89
C VAL A 1032 13.85 12.09 -26.57
N ALA A 1033 12.83 12.82 -26.11
CA ALA A 1033 12.09 12.47 -24.89
C ALA A 1033 11.54 11.04 -24.99
N ALA A 1034 10.85 10.70 -26.08
CA ALA A 1034 10.34 9.34 -26.30
C ALA A 1034 11.45 8.29 -26.39
N ALA A 1035 12.59 8.58 -27.01
CA ALA A 1035 13.69 7.63 -27.18
C ALA A 1035 14.38 7.31 -25.84
N VAL A 1036 14.58 8.32 -25.00
CA VAL A 1036 15.17 8.16 -23.67
C VAL A 1036 14.31 7.25 -22.80
N ARG A 1037 12.97 7.30 -22.92
CA ARG A 1037 12.07 6.33 -22.27
C ARG A 1037 12.45 4.87 -22.55
N TYR A 1038 12.75 4.53 -23.80
CA TYR A 1038 13.12 3.18 -24.21
C TYR A 1038 14.52 2.77 -23.74
N THR A 1039 15.37 3.72 -23.33
CA THR A 1039 16.61 3.37 -22.66
C THR A 1039 16.32 2.78 -21.29
N PHE A 1040 15.46 3.41 -20.48
CA PHE A 1040 15.18 2.97 -19.10
C PHE A 1040 14.48 1.61 -18.99
N ILE A 1041 13.79 1.15 -20.03
CA ILE A 1041 13.09 -0.15 -20.01
C ILE A 1041 14.08 -1.33 -20.01
N ASP A 1042 15.31 -1.12 -20.49
CA ASP A 1042 16.32 -2.18 -20.55
C ASP A 1042 16.91 -2.48 -19.16
N THR A 1043 17.05 -3.76 -18.83
CA THR A 1043 17.53 -4.21 -17.51
C THR A 1043 19.04 -4.13 -17.34
N SER A 1044 19.80 -3.76 -18.37
CA SER A 1044 21.26 -3.70 -18.30
C SER A 1044 21.75 -2.40 -17.65
N ASN A 1045 22.70 -2.49 -16.71
CA ASN A 1045 23.24 -1.32 -15.99
C ASN A 1045 24.47 -0.70 -16.69
N GLY A 1046 24.85 -1.17 -17.87
CA GLY A 1046 26.13 -0.85 -18.51
C GLY A 1046 26.32 0.61 -18.94
N TYR A 1047 25.22 1.37 -19.10
CA TYR A 1047 25.25 2.78 -19.55
C TYR A 1047 24.83 3.78 -18.46
N ASP A 1048 24.52 3.30 -17.25
CA ASP A 1048 23.95 4.09 -16.15
C ASP A 1048 24.90 5.19 -15.68
N GLU A 1049 26.20 4.90 -15.62
CA GLU A 1049 27.24 5.88 -15.25
C GLU A 1049 27.33 7.05 -16.25
N LEU A 1050 27.01 6.80 -17.53
CA LEU A 1050 27.08 7.80 -18.60
C LEU A 1050 25.83 8.68 -18.66
N ILE A 1051 24.65 8.12 -18.38
CA ILE A 1051 23.39 8.86 -18.44
C ILE A 1051 23.12 9.65 -17.14
N SER A 1052 23.58 9.18 -15.98
CA SER A 1052 23.39 9.83 -14.67
C SER A 1052 23.69 11.34 -14.64
N PRO A 1053 24.81 11.86 -15.19
CA PRO A 1053 25.09 13.29 -15.15
C PRO A 1053 24.18 14.14 -16.06
N ILE A 1054 23.65 13.55 -17.14
CA ILE A 1054 22.88 14.24 -18.20
C ILE A 1054 21.37 13.97 -18.10
N ILE A 1055 20.93 13.09 -17.21
CA ILE A 1055 19.53 12.64 -17.11
C ILE A 1055 18.57 13.79 -16.81
N VAL A 1056 19.01 14.77 -16.01
CA VAL A 1056 18.20 15.95 -15.66
C VAL A 1056 17.91 16.79 -16.89
N ASP A 1057 18.85 16.92 -17.82
CA ASP A 1057 18.65 17.69 -19.05
C ASP A 1057 17.50 17.09 -19.87
N PHE A 1058 17.47 15.76 -20.03
CA PHE A 1058 16.41 15.06 -20.75
C PHE A 1058 15.05 15.16 -20.06
N LEU A 1059 15.00 14.98 -18.73
CA LEU A 1059 13.76 14.97 -17.97
C LEU A 1059 13.23 16.39 -17.68
N SER A 1060 14.08 17.42 -17.75
CA SER A 1060 13.67 18.82 -17.59
C SER A 1060 12.78 19.35 -18.72
N LEU A 1061 12.65 18.59 -19.82
CA LEU A 1061 11.68 18.83 -20.89
C LEU A 1061 10.21 18.84 -20.40
N MET A 1062 9.94 18.47 -19.14
CA MET A 1062 8.68 18.76 -18.45
C MET A 1062 8.32 20.26 -18.46
N LYS A 1063 9.29 21.17 -18.63
CA LYS A 1063 9.05 22.62 -18.74
C LYS A 1063 8.80 23.14 -20.17
N ASP A 1064 8.83 22.26 -21.18
CA ASP A 1064 8.78 22.68 -22.60
C ASP A 1064 7.52 23.50 -22.94
N GLU A 1065 7.51 24.31 -24.00
CA GLU A 1065 6.29 25.02 -24.40
C GLU A 1065 5.24 24.06 -24.99
N ASN A 1066 5.68 22.97 -25.63
CA ASN A 1066 4.80 22.03 -26.29
C ASN A 1066 4.27 20.95 -25.33
N LEU A 1067 2.94 20.81 -25.25
CA LEU A 1067 2.27 19.86 -24.35
C LEU A 1067 2.67 18.39 -24.61
N ILE A 1068 2.90 18.01 -25.88
CA ILE A 1068 3.28 16.64 -26.26
C ILE A 1068 4.69 16.32 -25.75
N VAL A 1069 5.62 17.28 -25.82
CA VAL A 1069 6.98 17.12 -25.31
C VAL A 1069 6.95 16.92 -23.78
N ARG A 1070 6.15 17.73 -23.07
CA ARG A 1070 5.96 17.55 -21.61
C ARG A 1070 5.43 16.18 -21.26
N ARG A 1071 4.38 15.73 -21.96
CA ARG A 1071 3.77 14.39 -21.76
C ARG A 1071 4.79 13.27 -21.93
N LEU A 1072 5.59 13.32 -23.00
CA LEU A 1072 6.60 12.32 -23.28
C LEU A 1072 7.74 12.36 -22.25
N SER A 1073 8.12 13.55 -21.78
CA SER A 1073 9.09 13.71 -20.70
C SER A 1073 8.58 13.13 -19.37
N LEU A 1074 7.32 13.38 -19.01
CA LEU A 1074 6.68 12.78 -17.83
C LEU A 1074 6.61 11.25 -17.95
N ALA A 1075 6.21 10.71 -19.10
CA ALA A 1075 6.20 9.28 -19.34
C ALA A 1075 7.60 8.65 -19.25
N SER A 1076 8.63 9.39 -19.69
CA SER A 1076 10.03 8.97 -19.58
C SER A 1076 10.52 9.00 -18.14
N PHE A 1077 10.10 10.02 -17.37
CA PHE A 1077 10.39 10.11 -15.95
C PHE A 1077 9.74 8.95 -15.18
N ASN A 1078 8.48 8.64 -15.48
CA ASN A 1078 7.79 7.49 -14.90
C ASN A 1078 8.53 6.17 -15.18
N ALA A 1079 8.96 5.96 -16.43
CA ALA A 1079 9.74 4.78 -16.82
C ALA A 1079 11.12 4.72 -16.12
N ALA A 1080 11.77 5.86 -15.91
CA ALA A 1080 13.02 5.95 -15.18
C ALA A 1080 12.84 5.54 -13.70
N ILE A 1081 11.80 6.08 -13.04
CA ILE A 1081 11.48 5.75 -11.65
C ILE A 1081 11.12 4.26 -11.51
N GLN A 1082 10.34 3.71 -12.44
CA GLN A 1082 9.88 2.32 -12.37
C GLN A 1082 11.01 1.30 -12.54
N ASN A 1083 11.90 1.53 -13.52
CA ASN A 1083 12.89 0.52 -13.92
C ASN A 1083 14.30 0.81 -13.38
N LYS A 1084 14.67 2.08 -13.18
CA LYS A 1084 16.02 2.52 -12.75
C LYS A 1084 15.98 3.64 -11.70
N PRO A 1085 15.38 3.40 -10.53
CA PRO A 1085 15.21 4.40 -9.48
C PRO A 1085 16.55 5.03 -8.98
N HIS A 1086 17.67 4.29 -8.89
CA HIS A 1086 18.99 4.83 -8.47
C HIS A 1086 19.42 6.06 -9.27
N LEU A 1087 19.10 6.14 -10.56
CA LEU A 1087 19.49 7.27 -11.39
C LEU A 1087 18.76 8.57 -11.04
N ILE A 1088 17.62 8.44 -10.36
CA ILE A 1088 16.69 9.53 -10.09
C ILE A 1088 16.78 10.03 -8.65
N VAL A 1089 17.04 9.15 -7.67
CA VAL A 1089 16.98 9.47 -6.23
C VAL A 1089 17.74 10.76 -5.88
N ASP A 1090 18.99 10.90 -6.32
CA ASP A 1090 19.84 12.07 -6.02
C ASP A 1090 19.50 13.32 -6.84
N LYS A 1091 18.58 13.21 -7.80
CA LYS A 1091 18.16 14.29 -8.70
C LYS A 1091 16.72 14.75 -8.43
N LEU A 1092 16.05 14.16 -7.44
CA LEU A 1092 14.65 14.44 -7.13
C LEU A 1092 14.42 15.89 -6.70
N ASP A 1093 15.36 16.53 -6.01
CA ASP A 1093 15.22 17.93 -5.60
C ASP A 1093 14.99 18.88 -6.80
N ALA A 1094 15.59 18.56 -7.95
CA ALA A 1094 15.42 19.32 -9.18
C ALA A 1094 14.16 18.91 -9.98
N LEU A 1095 13.75 17.63 -9.91
CA LEU A 1095 12.69 17.05 -10.74
C LEU A 1095 11.31 17.08 -10.08
N GLN A 1096 11.20 16.89 -8.76
CA GLN A 1096 9.93 16.87 -8.02
C GLN A 1096 9.14 18.18 -8.17
N PRO A 1097 9.74 19.38 -8.06
CA PRO A 1097 8.99 20.62 -8.26
C PRO A 1097 8.39 20.72 -9.67
N LEU A 1098 9.05 20.13 -10.67
CA LEU A 1098 8.58 20.13 -12.06
C LEU A 1098 7.40 19.19 -12.24
N LEU A 1099 7.49 18.00 -11.63
CA LEU A 1099 6.40 17.04 -11.58
C LEU A 1099 5.17 17.66 -10.90
N TYR A 1100 5.33 18.27 -9.73
CA TYR A 1100 4.22 18.89 -9.00
C TYR A 1100 3.64 20.09 -9.77
N GLY A 1101 4.44 20.86 -10.49
CA GLY A 1101 3.99 21.95 -11.36
C GLY A 1101 3.02 21.51 -12.48
N GLU A 1102 3.10 20.25 -12.93
CA GLU A 1102 2.19 19.68 -13.92
C GLU A 1102 0.92 19.08 -13.28
N THR A 1103 0.82 18.98 -11.95
CA THR A 1103 -0.41 18.50 -11.27
C THR A 1103 -1.50 19.57 -11.13
N PHE A 1104 -1.16 20.85 -11.32
CA PHE A 1104 -2.11 21.94 -11.17
C PHE A 1104 -3.03 22.06 -12.39
N VAL A 1105 -4.32 22.33 -12.14
CA VAL A 1105 -5.30 22.65 -13.18
C VAL A 1105 -5.00 24.03 -13.77
N ARG A 1106 -4.62 24.08 -15.05
CA ARG A 1106 -4.32 25.32 -15.78
C ARG A 1106 -5.54 25.78 -16.56
N LYS A 1107 -6.13 26.90 -16.14
CA LYS A 1107 -7.35 27.43 -16.77
C LYS A 1107 -7.11 27.87 -18.21
N GLU A 1108 -5.89 28.25 -18.59
CA GLU A 1108 -5.55 28.60 -19.97
C GLU A 1108 -5.64 27.43 -20.97
N LEU A 1109 -5.65 26.18 -20.49
CA LEU A 1109 -5.78 24.97 -21.32
C LEU A 1109 -7.22 24.42 -21.35
N GLN A 1110 -8.16 25.08 -20.68
CA GLN A 1110 -9.56 24.69 -20.65
C GLN A 1110 -10.37 25.52 -21.64
N ARG A 1111 -11.07 24.84 -22.54
CA ARG A 1111 -11.98 25.46 -23.51
C ARG A 1111 -13.39 24.94 -23.31
N GLU A 1112 -14.36 25.85 -23.27
CA GLU A 1112 -15.78 25.50 -23.19
C GLU A 1112 -16.34 25.32 -24.60
N VAL A 1113 -16.70 24.10 -24.96
CA VAL A 1113 -17.38 23.78 -26.22
C VAL A 1113 -18.88 23.69 -25.95
N ILE A 1114 -19.63 24.64 -26.51
CA ILE A 1114 -21.09 24.70 -26.38
C ILE A 1114 -21.71 23.85 -27.49
N MET A 1115 -22.45 22.80 -27.12
CA MET A 1115 -23.21 21.95 -28.02
C MET A 1115 -24.71 22.09 -27.70
N GLY A 1116 -25.34 23.14 -28.24
CA GLY A 1116 -26.76 23.43 -27.95
C GLY A 1116 -26.99 23.78 -26.47
N PRO A 1117 -27.82 23.04 -25.71
CA PRO A 1117 -27.99 23.26 -24.27
C PRO A 1117 -26.82 22.70 -23.43
N TRP A 1118 -25.92 21.92 -24.03
CA TRP A 1118 -24.81 21.26 -23.33
C TRP A 1118 -23.54 22.11 -23.36
N LYS A 1119 -22.83 22.13 -22.23
CA LYS A 1119 -21.48 22.71 -22.12
C LYS A 1119 -20.51 21.59 -21.78
N VAL A 1120 -19.57 21.32 -22.68
CA VAL A 1120 -18.49 20.37 -22.43
C VAL A 1120 -17.21 21.16 -22.23
N ILE A 1121 -16.53 20.96 -21.10
CA ILE A 1121 -15.22 21.54 -20.84
C ILE A 1121 -14.19 20.57 -21.41
N GLU A 1122 -13.47 20.98 -22.45
CA GLU A 1122 -12.32 20.26 -22.98
C GLU A 1122 -11.06 20.82 -22.32
N ASP A 1123 -10.25 19.94 -21.72
CA ASP A 1123 -9.03 20.30 -21.00
C ASP A 1123 -7.83 19.67 -21.70
N ASP A 1124 -7.11 20.47 -22.50
CA ASP A 1124 -5.96 20.01 -23.29
C ASP A 1124 -4.77 19.61 -22.39
N GLY A 1125 -4.76 20.03 -21.12
CA GLY A 1125 -3.74 19.68 -20.12
C GLY A 1125 -4.04 18.41 -19.31
N LEU A 1126 -5.22 17.81 -19.47
CA LEU A 1126 -5.68 16.69 -18.66
C LEU A 1126 -4.76 15.46 -18.75
N GLU A 1127 -4.31 15.12 -19.96
CA GLU A 1127 -3.44 13.95 -20.17
C GLU A 1127 -2.09 14.11 -19.47
N ASN A 1128 -1.53 15.33 -19.42
CA ASN A 1128 -0.30 15.60 -18.66
C ASN A 1128 -0.53 15.44 -17.15
N ARG A 1129 -1.66 15.94 -16.62
CA ARG A 1129 -2.00 15.78 -15.21
C ARG A 1129 -2.13 14.31 -14.82
N LYS A 1130 -2.79 13.50 -15.66
CA LYS A 1130 -2.90 12.04 -15.45
C LYS A 1130 -1.52 11.40 -15.37
N THR A 1131 -0.66 11.63 -16.35
CA THR A 1131 0.70 11.07 -16.35
C THR A 1131 1.52 11.56 -15.14
N ALA A 1132 1.32 12.81 -14.68
CA ALA A 1132 1.97 13.32 -13.48
C ALA A 1132 1.53 12.57 -12.21
N PHE A 1133 0.23 12.34 -12.01
CA PHE A 1133 -0.27 11.56 -10.87
C PHE A 1133 0.12 10.08 -10.95
N GLU A 1134 0.15 9.48 -12.14
CA GLU A 1134 0.71 8.14 -12.34
C GLU A 1134 2.19 8.08 -11.94
N THR A 1135 2.96 9.10 -12.33
CA THR A 1135 4.38 9.20 -11.96
C THR A 1135 4.56 9.35 -10.45
N MET A 1136 3.71 10.15 -9.79
CA MET A 1136 3.67 10.23 -8.33
C MET A 1136 3.37 8.88 -7.67
N TYR A 1137 2.46 8.09 -8.25
CA TYR A 1137 2.13 6.76 -7.74
C TYR A 1137 3.30 5.78 -7.82
N THR A 1138 4.06 5.82 -8.92
CA THR A 1138 5.30 5.05 -9.06
C THR A 1138 6.38 5.54 -8.10
N LEU A 1139 6.53 6.86 -7.95
CA LEU A 1139 7.51 7.48 -7.06
C LEU A 1139 7.31 7.05 -5.60
N LEU A 1140 6.05 7.06 -5.12
CA LEU A 1140 5.69 6.60 -3.79
C LEU A 1140 6.08 5.14 -3.54
N GLY A 1141 6.06 4.32 -4.59
CA GLY A 1141 6.40 2.90 -4.51
C GLY A 1141 7.88 2.57 -4.52
N THR A 1142 8.73 3.48 -5.01
CA THR A 1142 10.13 3.18 -5.35
C THR A 1142 11.11 4.07 -4.58
N CYS A 1143 10.87 5.38 -4.50
CA CYS A 1143 11.81 6.37 -3.96
C CYS A 1143 11.27 7.10 -2.72
N PHE A 1144 10.60 6.40 -1.81
CA PHE A 1144 9.91 7.00 -0.65
C PHE A 1144 10.80 7.90 0.24
N SER A 1145 12.06 7.52 0.47
CA SER A 1145 12.98 8.18 1.42
C SER A 1145 13.34 9.63 1.07
N LYS A 1146 13.21 10.03 -0.20
CA LYS A 1146 13.56 11.38 -0.69
C LYS A 1146 12.33 12.18 -1.14
N ILE A 1147 11.12 11.71 -0.84
CA ILE A 1147 9.90 12.45 -1.15
C ILE A 1147 9.68 13.53 -0.09
N ASP A 1148 9.41 14.74 -0.54
CA ASP A 1148 8.86 15.79 0.33
C ASP A 1148 7.41 15.43 0.71
N LEU A 1149 7.25 14.61 1.77
CA LEU A 1149 5.97 14.04 2.20
C LEU A 1149 4.86 15.08 2.38
N PRO A 1150 5.09 16.27 2.96
CA PRO A 1150 4.06 17.28 3.12
C PRO A 1150 3.52 17.79 1.78
N THR A 1151 4.39 18.28 0.88
CA THR A 1151 3.98 18.78 -0.44
C THR A 1151 3.36 17.66 -1.28
N PHE A 1152 3.91 16.45 -1.21
CA PHE A 1152 3.36 15.27 -1.89
C PHE A 1152 1.93 14.99 -1.41
N THR A 1153 1.71 14.98 -0.09
CA THR A 1153 0.38 14.77 0.51
C THR A 1153 -0.60 15.85 0.04
N ASP A 1154 -0.20 17.12 0.03
CA ASP A 1154 -1.06 18.21 -0.46
C ASP A 1154 -1.51 18.00 -1.90
N ARG A 1155 -0.61 17.54 -2.78
CA ARG A 1155 -0.95 17.21 -4.18
C ARG A 1155 -1.90 16.03 -4.27
N VAL A 1156 -1.72 15.00 -3.43
CA VAL A 1156 -2.62 13.84 -3.36
C VAL A 1156 -4.01 14.26 -2.89
N LEU A 1157 -4.14 15.07 -1.84
CA LEU A 1157 -5.45 15.53 -1.37
C LEU A 1157 -6.14 16.43 -2.42
N ALA A 1158 -5.39 17.29 -3.12
CA ALA A 1158 -5.93 18.13 -4.19
C ALA A 1158 -6.52 17.32 -5.35
N SER A 1159 -5.93 16.16 -5.69
CA SER A 1159 -6.40 15.29 -6.78
C SER A 1159 -7.83 14.78 -6.59
N LEU A 1160 -8.32 14.70 -5.34
CA LEU A 1160 -9.67 14.25 -5.01
C LEU A 1160 -10.75 15.26 -5.45
N SER A 1161 -10.36 16.51 -5.69
CA SER A 1161 -11.24 17.58 -6.18
C SER A 1161 -11.25 17.74 -7.71
N ASP A 1162 -10.36 17.04 -8.45
CA ASP A 1162 -10.21 17.16 -9.92
C ASP A 1162 -11.26 16.31 -10.69
N VAL A 1163 -11.03 15.96 -11.96
CA VAL A 1163 -11.92 15.09 -12.74
C VAL A 1163 -11.86 13.63 -12.30
N ASN A 1164 -12.91 12.86 -12.59
CA ASN A 1164 -13.08 11.47 -12.11
C ASN A 1164 -11.85 10.57 -12.34
N GLU A 1165 -11.17 10.69 -13.48
CA GLU A 1165 -10.01 9.87 -13.82
C GLU A 1165 -8.81 10.15 -12.88
N VAL A 1166 -8.60 11.42 -12.55
CA VAL A 1166 -7.58 11.86 -11.58
C VAL A 1166 -7.99 11.49 -10.15
N LYS A 1167 -9.28 11.59 -9.80
CA LYS A 1167 -9.80 11.18 -8.48
C LYS A 1167 -9.48 9.73 -8.17
N VAL A 1168 -9.63 8.81 -9.14
CA VAL A 1168 -9.33 7.39 -8.94
C VAL A 1168 -7.84 7.19 -8.63
N LEU A 1169 -6.94 7.85 -9.37
CA LEU A 1169 -5.50 7.83 -9.08
C LEU A 1169 -5.20 8.43 -7.70
N GLY A 1170 -5.87 9.52 -7.34
CA GLY A 1170 -5.80 10.16 -6.03
C GLY A 1170 -6.19 9.25 -4.86
N LEU A 1171 -7.29 8.50 -5.02
CA LEU A 1171 -7.75 7.51 -4.05
C LEU A 1171 -6.71 6.39 -3.87
N MET A 1172 -6.15 5.87 -4.97
CA MET A 1172 -5.09 4.85 -4.92
C MET A 1172 -3.82 5.38 -4.24
N LEU A 1173 -3.41 6.61 -4.56
CA LEU A 1173 -2.29 7.30 -3.92
C LEU A 1173 -2.52 7.47 -2.41
N LEU A 1174 -3.71 7.91 -2.01
CA LEU A 1174 -4.05 8.11 -0.60
C LEU A 1174 -4.04 6.81 0.19
N LEU A 1175 -4.59 5.72 -0.37
CA LEU A 1175 -4.55 4.41 0.27
C LEU A 1175 -3.10 3.95 0.49
N ARG A 1176 -2.26 4.02 -0.54
CA ARG A 1176 -0.86 3.61 -0.47
C ARG A 1176 -0.06 4.49 0.49
N LEU A 1177 -0.31 5.80 0.50
CA LEU A 1177 0.34 6.73 1.42
C LEU A 1177 -0.08 6.45 2.87
N GLY A 1178 -1.35 6.14 3.11
CA GLY A 1178 -1.84 5.77 4.45
C GLY A 1178 -1.30 4.44 4.97
N GLN A 1179 -0.86 3.55 4.08
CA GLN A 1179 -0.17 2.30 4.44
C GLN A 1179 1.34 2.50 4.68
N THR A 1180 1.99 3.40 3.94
CA THR A 1180 3.43 3.64 4.00
C THR A 1180 3.82 4.62 5.11
N SER A 1181 3.05 5.69 5.28
CA SER A 1181 3.22 6.70 6.34
C SER A 1181 1.87 7.04 7.00
N PRO A 1182 1.34 6.15 7.86
CA PRO A 1182 0.07 6.39 8.53
C PRO A 1182 0.08 7.68 9.36
N GLU A 1183 1.21 8.00 9.98
CA GLU A 1183 1.38 9.14 10.89
C GLU A 1183 1.20 10.51 10.21
N VAL A 1184 1.42 10.61 8.89
CA VAL A 1184 1.22 11.84 8.12
C VAL A 1184 -0.20 11.92 7.55
N VAL A 1185 -0.79 10.77 7.19
CA VAL A 1185 -2.09 10.68 6.51
C VAL A 1185 -3.27 10.65 7.47
N GLN A 1186 -3.25 9.75 8.46
CA GLN A 1186 -4.31 9.61 9.48
C GLN A 1186 -4.76 10.94 10.08
N PRO A 1187 -3.84 11.86 10.43
CA PRO A 1187 -4.23 13.12 10.98
C PRO A 1187 -5.06 13.96 9.97
N ARG A 1188 -4.66 13.96 8.70
CA ARG A 1188 -5.24 14.83 7.65
C ARG A 1188 -6.51 14.30 7.00
N LEU A 1189 -6.99 13.12 7.40
CA LEU A 1189 -8.20 12.50 6.81
C LEU A 1189 -9.47 13.35 6.97
N ASP A 1190 -9.56 14.18 8.01
CA ASP A 1190 -10.71 15.07 8.22
C ASP A 1190 -10.82 16.20 7.18
N GLU A 1191 -9.72 16.55 6.49
CA GLU A 1191 -9.69 17.55 5.41
C GLU A 1191 -10.46 17.07 4.17
N VAL A 1192 -10.41 15.78 3.86
CA VAL A 1192 -10.96 15.20 2.62
C VAL A 1192 -12.37 14.62 2.78
N VAL A 1193 -12.94 14.66 3.99
CA VAL A 1193 -14.31 14.18 4.26
C VAL A 1193 -15.34 14.86 3.35
N GLY A 1194 -15.17 16.17 3.09
CA GLY A 1194 -16.06 16.91 2.19
C GLY A 1194 -16.05 16.34 0.76
N GLU A 1195 -14.88 16.04 0.22
CA GLU A 1195 -14.73 15.44 -1.11
C GLU A 1195 -15.31 14.02 -1.14
N PHE A 1196 -15.08 13.21 -0.09
CA PHE A 1196 -15.69 11.88 -0.01
C PHE A 1196 -17.22 11.93 0.05
N GLN A 1197 -17.81 12.90 0.75
CA GLN A 1197 -19.26 13.09 0.76
C GLN A 1197 -19.80 13.41 -0.65
N VAL A 1198 -19.10 14.26 -1.42
CA VAL A 1198 -19.46 14.56 -2.82
C VAL A 1198 -19.33 13.32 -3.71
N MET A 1199 -18.27 12.52 -3.53
CA MET A 1199 -18.09 11.27 -4.26
C MET A 1199 -19.18 10.24 -3.93
N MET A 1200 -19.59 10.15 -2.67
CA MET A 1200 -20.60 9.20 -2.19
C MET A 1200 -22.05 9.62 -2.46
N LYS A 1201 -22.32 10.91 -2.74
CA LYS A 1201 -23.68 11.40 -3.06
C LYS A 1201 -24.25 10.71 -4.30
N ASP A 1202 -25.50 10.22 -4.22
CA ASP A 1202 -26.19 9.62 -5.36
C ASP A 1202 -26.57 10.68 -6.41
N VAL A 1203 -26.60 10.28 -7.70
CA VAL A 1203 -27.01 11.17 -8.81
C VAL A 1203 -28.52 11.31 -8.82
N GLU A 1204 -29.02 12.53 -8.93
CA GLU A 1204 -30.44 12.79 -9.20
C GLU A 1204 -30.76 12.36 -10.64
N VAL A 1205 -31.54 11.28 -10.78
CA VAL A 1205 -31.96 10.77 -12.09
C VAL A 1205 -32.94 11.76 -12.72
N LYS A 1206 -32.48 12.45 -13.78
CA LYS A 1206 -33.30 13.25 -14.71
C LYS A 1206 -33.59 12.45 -15.98
N ASP A 1207 -34.59 12.86 -16.76
CA ASP A 1207 -34.98 12.20 -18.02
C ASP A 1207 -33.81 12.08 -19.03
N ASP A 1208 -32.81 12.96 -18.93
CA ASP A 1208 -31.61 12.99 -19.79
C ASP A 1208 -30.41 12.17 -19.25
N THR A 1209 -30.57 11.44 -18.14
CA THR A 1209 -29.44 10.74 -17.48
C THR A 1209 -29.12 9.42 -18.20
N VAL A 1210 -27.91 9.31 -18.75
CA VAL A 1210 -27.48 8.11 -19.46
C VAL A 1210 -27.06 7.03 -18.48
N LYS A 1211 -27.38 5.76 -18.79
CA LYS A 1211 -27.00 4.59 -17.95
C LYS A 1211 -25.50 4.53 -17.63
N GLN A 1212 -24.64 4.90 -18.58
CA GLN A 1212 -23.18 4.93 -18.40
C GLN A 1212 -22.73 5.89 -17.29
N ASP A 1213 -23.44 7.01 -17.08
CA ASP A 1213 -23.09 7.96 -16.02
C ASP A 1213 -23.44 7.43 -14.63
N LEU A 1214 -24.53 6.67 -14.52
CA LEU A 1214 -24.88 5.94 -13.31
C LEU A 1214 -23.85 4.86 -12.97
N GLU A 1215 -23.40 4.10 -13.98
CA GLU A 1215 -22.36 3.07 -13.83
C GLU A 1215 -21.01 3.69 -13.42
N ARG A 1216 -20.59 4.79 -14.06
CA ARG A 1216 -19.37 5.55 -13.71
C ARG A 1216 -19.43 6.07 -12.27
N LYS A 1217 -20.57 6.60 -11.83
CA LYS A 1217 -20.73 7.05 -10.44
C LYS A 1217 -20.70 5.88 -9.46
N ALA A 1218 -21.36 4.77 -9.76
CA ALA A 1218 -21.36 3.59 -8.90
C ALA A 1218 -19.95 3.03 -8.71
N GLU A 1219 -19.12 3.00 -9.76
CA GLU A 1219 -17.72 2.58 -9.64
C GLU A 1219 -16.89 3.58 -8.83
N MET A 1220 -17.14 4.89 -8.97
CA MET A 1220 -16.50 5.91 -8.12
C MET A 1220 -16.83 5.71 -6.63
N GLN A 1221 -18.11 5.43 -6.30
CA GLN A 1221 -18.53 5.13 -4.93
C GLN A 1221 -17.79 3.89 -4.37
N ARG A 1222 -17.70 2.82 -5.17
CA ARG A 1222 -16.95 1.61 -4.80
C ARG A 1222 -15.45 1.86 -4.63
N SER A 1223 -14.84 2.64 -5.53
CA SER A 1223 -13.42 3.01 -5.44
C SER A 1223 -13.13 3.84 -4.18
N THR A 1224 -14.05 4.73 -3.82
CA THR A 1224 -13.98 5.50 -2.57
C THR A 1224 -14.03 4.56 -1.36
N LEU A 1225 -14.94 3.59 -1.34
CA LEU A 1225 -15.04 2.60 -0.25
C LEU A 1225 -13.80 1.72 -0.13
N ARG A 1226 -13.23 1.26 -1.25
CA ARG A 1226 -11.97 0.49 -1.27
C ARG A 1226 -10.80 1.24 -0.61
N THR A 1227 -10.84 2.58 -0.61
CA THR A 1227 -9.81 3.43 0.00
C THR A 1227 -10.12 3.78 1.45
N VAL A 1228 -11.35 4.22 1.71
CA VAL A 1228 -11.79 4.75 2.99
C VAL A 1228 -11.85 3.66 4.07
N VAL A 1229 -12.27 2.44 3.74
CA VAL A 1229 -12.48 1.39 4.73
C VAL A 1229 -11.16 0.85 5.31
N PRO A 1230 -10.11 0.57 4.52
CA PRO A 1230 -8.78 0.24 5.09
C PRO A 1230 -8.21 1.35 5.96
N LEU A 1231 -8.35 2.62 5.55
CA LEU A 1231 -7.89 3.77 6.33
C LEU A 1231 -8.64 3.93 7.66
N TYR A 1232 -9.93 3.57 7.68
CA TYR A 1232 -10.75 3.54 8.89
C TYR A 1232 -10.24 2.54 9.94
N ARG A 1233 -9.65 1.40 9.52
CA ARG A 1233 -9.06 0.43 10.44
C ARG A 1233 -7.72 0.89 11.02
N ALA A 1234 -6.93 1.59 10.20
CA ALA A 1234 -5.62 2.04 10.60
C ALA A 1234 -5.68 3.28 11.51
N CYS A 1235 -6.66 4.15 11.29
CA CYS A 1235 -6.83 5.40 12.02
C CYS A 1235 -7.62 5.18 13.32
N SER A 1236 -7.26 5.90 14.39
CA SER A 1236 -8.07 5.95 15.61
C SER A 1236 -9.10 7.08 15.57
N VAL A 1237 -10.21 6.93 16.31
CA VAL A 1237 -11.27 7.95 16.44
C VAL A 1237 -10.72 9.29 16.96
N GLN A 1238 -9.67 9.24 17.79
CA GLN A 1238 -9.04 10.43 18.38
C GLN A 1238 -8.25 11.26 17.34
N GLN A 1239 -7.78 10.64 16.26
CA GLN A 1239 -6.94 11.31 15.27
C GLN A 1239 -7.76 11.97 14.14
N ALA A 1240 -8.87 11.37 13.73
CA ALA A 1240 -9.77 11.85 12.68
C ALA A 1240 -11.24 11.51 12.99
N PRO A 1241 -11.90 12.29 13.88
CA PRO A 1241 -13.27 12.03 14.30
C PRO A 1241 -14.30 12.25 13.18
N GLY A 1242 -14.10 13.25 12.32
CA GLY A 1242 -15.03 13.54 11.22
C GLY A 1242 -15.05 12.42 10.18
N PHE A 1243 -13.87 11.87 9.88
CA PHE A 1243 -13.70 10.72 9.01
C PHE A 1243 -14.38 9.48 9.58
N HIS A 1244 -14.16 9.15 10.87
CA HIS A 1244 -14.81 8.00 11.51
C HIS A 1244 -16.33 8.09 11.49
N GLN A 1245 -16.87 9.28 11.77
CA GLN A 1245 -18.31 9.52 11.71
C GLN A 1245 -18.85 9.29 10.29
N PHE A 1246 -18.16 9.80 9.26
CA PHE A 1246 -18.53 9.60 7.87
C PHE A 1246 -18.53 8.11 7.48
N VAL A 1247 -17.46 7.37 7.76
CA VAL A 1247 -17.36 5.95 7.39
C VAL A 1247 -18.45 5.13 8.10
N THR A 1248 -18.69 5.41 9.38
CA THR A 1248 -19.73 4.73 10.16
C THR A 1248 -21.12 4.97 9.57
N GLN A 1249 -21.43 6.21 9.17
CA GLN A 1249 -22.70 6.54 8.51
C GLN A 1249 -22.84 5.84 7.15
N VAL A 1250 -21.76 5.77 6.37
CA VAL A 1250 -21.77 5.12 5.05
C VAL A 1250 -21.94 3.60 5.17
N LEU A 1251 -21.24 2.95 6.12
CA LEU A 1251 -21.33 1.51 6.38
C LEU A 1251 -22.64 1.09 7.09
N ALA A 1252 -23.37 2.05 7.68
CA ALA A 1252 -24.72 1.80 8.20
C ALA A 1252 -25.75 1.60 7.08
N ASN A 1253 -25.45 1.99 5.84
CA ASN A 1253 -26.33 1.78 4.70
C ASN A 1253 -26.24 0.34 4.17
N ASP A 1254 -27.39 -0.35 4.08
CA ASP A 1254 -27.48 -1.73 3.60
C ASP A 1254 -26.94 -1.93 2.17
N LYS A 1255 -26.89 -0.85 1.35
CA LYS A 1255 -26.32 -0.87 -0.01
C LYS A 1255 -24.86 -1.37 -0.05
N TRP A 1256 -24.10 -1.20 1.03
CA TRP A 1256 -22.66 -1.48 1.09
C TRP A 1256 -22.29 -2.63 2.02
N LYS A 1257 -23.25 -3.51 2.32
CA LYS A 1257 -23.07 -4.65 3.24
C LYS A 1257 -21.89 -5.56 2.88
N GLU A 1258 -21.58 -5.73 1.59
CA GLU A 1258 -20.42 -6.51 1.14
C GLU A 1258 -19.08 -6.01 1.70
N PHE A 1259 -18.90 -4.69 1.86
CA PHE A 1259 -17.69 -4.12 2.46
C PHE A 1259 -17.69 -4.20 4.00
N LYS A 1260 -18.84 -4.48 4.61
CA LYS A 1260 -18.99 -4.77 6.03
C LYS A 1260 -18.63 -6.23 6.34
N ASP A 1261 -19.02 -7.14 5.44
CA ASP A 1261 -18.84 -8.59 5.58
C ASP A 1261 -17.45 -9.08 5.11
N TYR A 1262 -16.78 -8.41 4.17
CA TYR A 1262 -15.36 -8.66 3.78
C TYR A 1262 -14.35 -8.39 4.93
N HIS A 1263 -14.87 -8.10 6.11
CA HIS A 1263 -14.18 -7.50 7.23
C HIS A 1263 -14.52 -8.11 8.59
N ALA A 1264 -15.51 -9.01 8.65
CA ALA A 1264 -15.62 -10.01 9.72
C ALA A 1264 -14.74 -11.20 9.34
#